data_AF-A0A7W5D985-F1
#
_entry.id   AF-A0A7W5D985-F1
#
_cell.length_a   1.000
_cell.length_b   1.000
_cell.length_c   1.000
_cell.angle_alpha   90.00
_cell.angle_beta   90.00
_cell.angle_gamma   90.00
#
_symmetry.space_group_name_H-M   'P 1'
#
loop_
_entity.id
_entity.type
_entity.pdbx_description
1 polymer ?
#
loop_
_entity_poly.entity_id
_entity_poly.type
_entity_poly.pdbx_seq_one_letter_code
_entity_poly.pdbx_strand_id
1 'polypeptide(L)'
;MFLLNSRASRRPYDADLQSVLSLAEGRASRQRLSTWDRLSPHPTPAWSLPGLARTLGIAGLTLKDESKRSSLGSFKALGAPNALIRLVLRRWPDRAWRAEDLFRGSHAAALRDFVVISATDGNHGRALAAAAESIGCRCVIVLHAHVSQEREDAIAAFGAEIVRIAGNYDESVEEAARLARINGWEVVSDTSYEGYEEVPRDVMQGYGVVAEELLETAPSGACPWTHVILQGGVGGLAAGIVSHFWECYGEHRPRFIVAEPEQADCLYQSALQGHPARATGSVDSVMAGLACGETSPLAWRFLQPAVDVFMTVSDAQAVEAMRMLARGSQGDVPVVAGESGVAGLAALQRIARDEALRQQAGLTSDARVLVISTEGATAPAVYESLVGRSHDAVLAAQRQWLQQRSVGEAALIERIEAHAVIGAIEGGGVCRIALTDADRDGRDRLVAWMRQLDLDVSVDRIGNIFGVRRGKTDLPPVMTGSHIDTVATGGRYDGNYGVMAGLEVVRWLNERGIVTHRPLVVAAFTNEEGVRFQPDMMGSLVHAGGLPLQQALDALGTDGARLGDELARIGYAGEMPCGSIVPHAFVELHIEQGPVMEAEGVQIGAVENLQGISWQEFTITGQSNHAGTTPMRLRRDAGFCAAAISVFVRELALRYGGSQVATVGAVDLHPNLINVIPARAKVSVDLRNTDEATLQRAERELAGFVEKLADEQSVRIETRRLVRFEPVVFDERLVRNIERASQTRAHATRRMTSGAGHDAQMMARICPSAMVFVPSALGISHNPREHTAPADLLRGADVLLDVLLALAEEA
;
A
#
# COMPACT_ATOMS: atom_id res chain seq x y z
N MET A 1 -14.31 -31.96 16.60
CA MET A 1 -15.35 -31.55 17.57
C MET A 1 -15.79 -30.11 17.25
N PHE A 2 -16.94 -29.65 17.76
CA PHE A 2 -17.46 -28.30 17.50
C PHE A 2 -18.29 -27.82 18.69
N LEU A 3 -18.04 -26.60 19.17
CA LEU A 3 -18.73 -25.99 20.29
C LEU A 3 -19.08 -24.54 19.98
N LEU A 4 -20.37 -24.22 19.96
CA LEU A 4 -20.86 -22.86 20.01
C LEU A 4 -20.68 -22.31 21.42
N ASN A 5 -19.89 -21.25 21.58
CA ASN A 5 -19.54 -20.72 22.88
C ASN A 5 -20.69 -19.89 23.47
N SER A 6 -21.37 -20.44 24.47
CA SER A 6 -22.46 -19.75 25.19
C SER A 6 -22.00 -18.55 26.02
N ARG A 7 -20.69 -18.39 26.25
CA ARG A 7 -20.09 -17.26 26.97
C ARG A 7 -19.64 -16.13 26.06
N ALA A 8 -19.70 -16.33 24.74
CA ALA A 8 -19.39 -15.28 23.77
C ALA A 8 -20.41 -14.14 23.90
N SER A 9 -19.91 -12.91 23.93
CA SER A 9 -20.74 -11.71 24.04
C SER A 9 -20.41 -10.71 22.93
N ARG A 10 -21.43 -9.96 22.52
CA ARG A 10 -21.35 -8.84 21.57
C ARG A 10 -21.46 -7.55 22.37
N ARG A 11 -20.35 -7.12 22.95
CA ARG A 11 -20.24 -5.95 23.83
C ARG A 11 -19.07 -5.06 23.38
N PRO A 12 -18.98 -3.79 23.81
CA PRO A 12 -17.81 -2.96 23.58
C PRO A 12 -16.55 -3.61 24.17
N TYR A 13 -15.37 -3.22 23.68
CA TYR A 13 -14.11 -3.76 24.19
C TYR A 13 -13.93 -3.38 25.67
N ASP A 14 -13.56 -4.37 26.48
CA ASP A 14 -13.53 -4.24 27.93
C ASP A 14 -12.32 -3.38 28.36
N ALA A 15 -12.54 -2.36 29.20
CA ALA A 15 -11.50 -1.45 29.65
C ALA A 15 -10.38 -2.17 30.43
N ASP A 16 -10.73 -3.21 31.20
CA ASP A 16 -9.75 -4.00 31.95
C ASP A 16 -8.89 -4.83 30.99
N LEU A 17 -9.47 -5.34 29.90
CA LEU A 17 -8.74 -6.03 28.84
C LEU A 17 -7.90 -5.07 27.99
N GLN A 18 -8.39 -3.86 27.75
CA GLN A 18 -7.67 -2.81 27.03
C GLN A 18 -6.37 -2.40 27.74
N SER A 19 -6.37 -2.44 29.08
CA SER A 19 -5.15 -2.19 29.87
C SER A 19 -4.06 -3.27 29.68
N VAL A 20 -4.44 -4.44 29.15
CA VAL A 20 -3.55 -5.58 28.92
C VAL A 20 -3.15 -5.68 27.45
N LEU A 21 -4.12 -5.68 26.52
CA LEU A 21 -3.86 -5.63 25.08
C LEU A 21 -4.62 -4.46 24.45
N SER A 22 -3.91 -3.58 23.75
CA SER A 22 -4.51 -2.41 23.10
C SER A 22 -4.03 -2.19 21.66
N LEU A 23 -4.84 -1.47 20.87
CA LEU A 23 -4.47 -0.98 19.53
C LEU A 23 -3.25 -0.06 19.58
N ALA A 24 -3.20 0.83 20.57
CA ALA A 24 -2.10 1.78 20.75
C ALA A 24 -0.77 1.04 20.95
N GLU A 25 -0.77 0.01 21.80
CA GLU A 25 0.44 -0.78 22.01
C GLU A 25 0.74 -1.72 20.82
N GLY A 26 -0.27 -2.16 20.07
CA GLY A 26 -0.07 -2.91 18.81
C GLY A 26 0.74 -2.10 17.80
N ARG A 27 0.33 -0.84 17.58
CA ARG A 27 1.05 0.11 16.73
C ARG A 27 2.47 0.36 17.23
N ALA A 28 2.65 0.50 18.55
CA ALA A 28 3.97 0.66 19.16
C ALA A 28 4.85 -0.59 18.95
N SER A 29 4.26 -1.79 19.00
CA SER A 29 4.93 -3.05 18.67
C SER A 29 5.37 -3.10 17.21
N ARG A 30 4.50 -2.72 16.27
CA ARG A 30 4.85 -2.62 14.85
C ARG A 30 6.01 -1.65 14.62
N GLN A 31 5.94 -0.45 15.20
CA GLN A 31 7.00 0.56 15.09
C GLN A 31 8.33 0.08 15.69
N ARG A 32 8.30 -0.64 16.83
CA ARG A 32 9.52 -1.19 17.43
C ARG A 32 10.16 -2.28 16.57
N LEU A 33 9.34 -3.09 15.90
CA LEU A 33 9.82 -4.19 15.06
C LEU A 33 10.22 -3.74 13.65
N SER A 34 9.69 -2.63 13.14
CA SER A 34 9.91 -2.18 11.75
C SER A 34 11.36 -1.84 11.42
N THR A 35 12.22 -1.65 12.44
CA THR A 35 13.66 -1.39 12.26
C THR A 35 14.50 -2.66 12.22
N TRP A 36 13.90 -3.84 12.42
CA TRP A 36 14.61 -5.10 12.37
C TRP A 36 14.76 -5.58 10.93
N ASP A 37 16.00 -5.66 10.45
CA ASP A 37 16.36 -6.02 9.06
C ASP A 37 15.93 -7.44 8.66
N ARG A 38 15.61 -8.30 9.63
CA ARG A 38 15.08 -9.65 9.38
C ARG A 38 13.57 -9.67 9.15
N LEU A 39 12.87 -8.60 9.45
CA LEU A 39 11.44 -8.47 9.19
C LEU A 39 11.20 -7.85 7.81
N SER A 40 10.17 -8.31 7.11
CA SER A 40 9.70 -7.63 5.90
C SER A 40 9.37 -6.16 6.22
N PRO A 41 9.88 -5.19 5.44
CA PRO A 41 9.56 -3.77 5.63
C PRO A 41 8.12 -3.43 5.24
N HIS A 42 7.43 -4.34 4.53
CA HIS A 42 6.06 -4.18 4.09
C HIS A 42 5.13 -5.22 4.74
N PRO A 43 3.83 -4.92 4.86
CA PRO A 43 2.82 -5.90 5.25
C PRO A 43 2.91 -7.20 4.44
N THR A 44 2.67 -8.35 5.09
CA THR A 44 2.60 -9.62 4.34
C THR A 44 1.38 -9.67 3.42
N PRO A 45 1.43 -10.46 2.34
CA PRO A 45 0.30 -10.58 1.42
C PRO A 45 -0.99 -11.06 2.09
N ALA A 46 -2.12 -10.47 1.66
CA ALA A 46 -3.47 -10.93 1.97
C ALA A 46 -4.13 -11.42 0.68
N TRP A 47 -3.98 -12.70 0.37
CA TRP A 47 -4.43 -13.30 -0.89
C TRP A 47 -5.95 -13.42 -0.94
N SER A 48 -6.57 -12.91 -2.00
CA SER A 48 -7.97 -13.24 -2.32
C SER A 48 -8.02 -14.60 -3.03
N LEU A 49 -8.87 -15.50 -2.54
CA LEU A 49 -9.04 -16.87 -3.06
C LEU A 49 -10.47 -17.08 -3.60
N PRO A 50 -10.86 -16.41 -4.70
CA PRO A 50 -12.22 -16.46 -5.24
C PRO A 50 -12.64 -17.85 -5.74
N GLY A 51 -11.72 -18.65 -6.27
CA GLY A 51 -12.00 -20.02 -6.70
C GLY A 51 -12.43 -20.91 -5.54
N LEU A 52 -11.72 -20.81 -4.42
CA LEU A 52 -12.03 -21.51 -3.20
C LEU A 52 -13.28 -20.94 -2.52
N ALA A 53 -13.49 -19.62 -2.53
CA ALA A 53 -14.71 -18.99 -2.02
C ALA A 53 -15.96 -19.53 -2.73
N ARG A 54 -15.94 -19.64 -4.07
CA ARG A 54 -17.02 -20.26 -4.86
C ARG A 54 -17.25 -21.71 -4.46
N THR A 55 -16.18 -22.49 -4.30
CA THR A 55 -16.26 -23.91 -3.92
C THR A 55 -16.87 -24.09 -2.52
N LEU A 56 -16.59 -23.15 -1.61
CA LEU A 56 -17.12 -23.14 -0.25
C LEU A 56 -18.52 -22.50 -0.15
N GLY A 57 -19.05 -21.91 -1.22
CA GLY A 57 -20.35 -21.24 -1.22
C GLY A 57 -20.39 -20.03 -0.28
N ILE A 58 -19.37 -19.17 -0.36
CA ILE A 58 -19.24 -17.91 0.41
C ILE A 58 -18.83 -16.76 -0.53
N ALA A 59 -19.05 -15.51 -0.13
CA ALA A 59 -18.81 -14.34 -0.98
C ALA A 59 -17.33 -14.03 -1.18
N GLY A 60 -16.48 -14.32 -0.19
CA GLY A 60 -15.06 -14.06 -0.29
C GLY A 60 -14.24 -14.80 0.74
N LEU A 61 -13.01 -15.17 0.36
CA LEU A 61 -12.02 -15.77 1.22
C LEU A 61 -10.71 -14.99 1.08
N THR A 62 -10.21 -14.48 2.20
CA THR A 62 -8.90 -13.84 2.31
C THR A 62 -7.97 -14.75 3.12
N LEU A 63 -6.77 -15.03 2.59
CA LEU A 63 -5.71 -15.73 3.29
C LEU A 63 -4.52 -14.79 3.54
N LYS A 64 -4.28 -14.44 4.81
CA LYS A 64 -3.10 -13.66 5.23
C LYS A 64 -1.89 -14.58 5.33
N ASP A 65 -0.83 -14.33 4.56
CA ASP A 65 0.33 -15.20 4.42
C ASP A 65 1.52 -14.74 5.27
N GLU A 66 1.55 -15.17 6.54
CA GLU A 66 2.65 -14.85 7.48
C GLU A 66 3.93 -15.65 7.20
N SER A 67 3.94 -16.53 6.20
CA SER A 67 5.19 -17.17 5.73
C SER A 67 6.16 -16.14 5.12
N LYS A 68 5.65 -15.02 4.62
CA LYS A 68 6.44 -13.94 4.01
C LYS A 68 6.94 -12.89 5.01
N ARG A 69 6.64 -13.08 6.30
CA ARG A 69 6.95 -12.11 7.37
C ARG A 69 8.44 -11.84 7.51
N SER A 70 9.24 -12.88 7.36
CA SER A 70 10.69 -12.88 7.51
C SER A 70 11.26 -14.11 6.80
N SER A 71 12.58 -14.17 6.67
CA SER A 71 13.27 -15.40 6.27
C SER A 71 13.01 -16.58 7.24
N LEU A 72 12.52 -16.31 8.44
CA LEU A 72 12.11 -17.34 9.40
C LEU A 72 10.80 -18.03 9.01
N GLY A 73 10.07 -17.56 8.00
CA GLY A 73 8.93 -18.28 7.45
C GLY A 73 7.71 -18.41 8.36
N SER A 74 7.57 -17.59 9.40
CA SER A 74 6.41 -17.64 10.32
C SER A 74 6.13 -16.33 11.05
N PHE A 75 4.89 -16.21 11.54
CA PHE A 75 4.41 -15.08 12.36
C PHE A 75 5.16 -14.90 13.70
N LYS A 76 5.86 -15.94 14.20
CA LYS A 76 6.54 -15.90 15.51
C LYS A 76 7.63 -14.82 15.58
N ALA A 77 8.11 -14.33 14.42
CA ALA A 77 8.97 -13.17 14.29
C ALA A 77 8.36 -11.86 14.85
N LEU A 78 7.06 -11.82 15.12
CA LEU A 78 6.39 -10.66 15.71
C LEU A 78 6.30 -10.72 17.24
N GLY A 79 6.23 -11.92 17.83
CA GLY A 79 5.94 -12.10 19.26
C GLY A 79 7.19 -12.13 20.12
N ALA A 80 8.01 -13.18 19.99
CA ALA A 80 9.19 -13.38 20.82
C ALA A 80 10.20 -12.22 20.73
N PRO A 81 10.49 -11.67 19.53
CA PRO A 81 11.37 -10.50 19.40
C PRO A 81 10.81 -9.26 20.09
N ASN A 82 9.51 -9.00 19.97
CA ASN A 82 8.85 -7.87 20.65
C ASN A 82 8.95 -7.98 22.18
N ALA A 83 8.71 -9.19 22.70
CA ALA A 83 8.81 -9.46 24.13
C ALA A 83 10.25 -9.32 24.65
N LEU A 84 11.24 -9.81 23.90
CA LEU A 84 12.66 -9.66 24.24
C LEU A 84 13.06 -8.19 24.34
N ILE A 85 12.71 -7.38 23.33
CA ILE A 85 13.02 -5.94 23.35
C ILE A 85 12.36 -5.26 24.54
N ARG A 86 11.07 -5.53 24.81
CA ARG A 86 10.38 -4.94 25.98
C ARG A 86 11.01 -5.35 27.29
N LEU A 87 11.41 -6.61 27.42
CA LEU A 87 12.11 -7.12 28.59
C LEU A 87 13.41 -6.35 28.82
N VAL A 88 14.25 -6.19 27.79
CA VAL A 88 15.49 -5.42 27.89
C VAL A 88 15.21 -3.95 28.28
N LEU A 89 14.27 -3.29 27.60
CA LEU A 89 13.95 -1.89 27.89
C LEU A 89 13.42 -1.69 29.33
N ARG A 90 12.62 -2.62 29.85
CA ARG A 90 12.15 -2.59 31.23
C ARG A 90 13.25 -2.88 32.26
N ARG A 91 14.21 -3.74 31.91
CA ARG A 91 15.29 -4.13 32.83
C ARG A 91 16.30 -3.00 33.06
N TRP A 92 16.49 -2.15 32.05
CA TRP A 92 17.43 -1.02 32.08
C TRP A 92 16.79 0.32 31.67
N PRO A 93 15.81 0.84 32.44
CA PRO A 93 15.09 2.06 32.08
C PRO A 93 16.01 3.29 32.04
N ASP A 94 17.03 3.35 32.90
CA ASP A 94 17.96 4.48 33.00
C ASP A 94 18.94 4.58 31.82
N ARG A 95 19.04 3.54 30.99
CA ARG A 95 19.96 3.52 29.83
C ARG A 95 19.41 4.28 28.61
N ALA A 96 18.12 4.62 28.61
CA ALA A 96 17.43 5.29 27.50
C ALA A 96 17.68 4.65 26.11
N TRP A 97 17.84 3.32 26.07
CA TRP A 97 18.03 2.58 24.82
C TRP A 97 16.79 2.63 23.94
N ARG A 98 17.01 2.61 22.62
CA ARG A 98 15.93 2.53 21.62
C ARG A 98 15.94 1.15 20.97
N ALA A 99 14.77 0.68 20.55
CA ALA A 99 14.62 -0.62 19.89
C ALA A 99 15.50 -0.74 18.62
N GLU A 100 15.60 0.35 17.85
CA GLU A 100 16.46 0.44 16.66
C GLU A 100 17.95 0.18 16.99
N ASP A 101 18.45 0.80 18.05
CA ASP A 101 19.86 0.66 18.47
C ASP A 101 20.13 -0.76 19.00
N LEU A 102 19.14 -1.36 19.67
CA LEU A 102 19.18 -2.75 20.11
C LEU A 102 19.26 -3.71 18.92
N PHE A 103 18.35 -3.64 17.95
CA PHE A 103 18.37 -4.54 16.78
C PHE A 103 19.60 -4.38 15.90
N ARG A 104 20.22 -3.19 15.87
CA ARG A 104 21.51 -2.96 15.20
C ARG A 104 22.72 -3.52 15.97
N GLY A 105 22.50 -4.13 17.14
CA GLY A 105 23.58 -4.66 17.98
C GLY A 105 24.45 -3.57 18.62
N SER A 106 24.00 -2.30 18.65
CA SER A 106 24.80 -1.18 19.18
C SER A 106 25.10 -1.31 20.68
N HIS A 107 24.34 -2.18 21.37
CA HIS A 107 24.48 -2.46 22.79
C HIS A 107 24.88 -3.91 23.10
N ALA A 108 25.32 -4.69 22.09
CA ALA A 108 25.71 -6.09 22.24
C ALA A 108 26.75 -6.32 23.35
N ALA A 109 27.72 -5.40 23.50
CA ALA A 109 28.72 -5.51 24.57
C ALA A 109 28.11 -5.45 25.98
N ALA A 110 27.05 -4.65 26.17
CA ALA A 110 26.35 -4.52 27.45
C ALA A 110 25.38 -5.68 27.72
N LEU A 111 24.92 -6.35 26.66
CA LEU A 111 23.95 -7.47 26.73
C LEU A 111 24.60 -8.86 26.70
N ARG A 112 25.92 -8.94 26.56
CA ARG A 112 26.66 -10.21 26.41
C ARG A 112 26.39 -11.23 27.52
N ASP A 113 26.26 -10.76 28.76
CA ASP A 113 26.02 -11.60 29.93
C ASP A 113 24.53 -11.76 30.25
N PHE A 114 23.65 -11.08 29.50
CA PHE A 114 22.22 -11.27 29.58
C PHE A 114 21.83 -12.54 28.82
N VAL A 115 21.13 -13.44 29.51
CA VAL A 115 20.74 -14.74 28.96
C VAL A 115 19.23 -14.86 29.04
N VAL A 116 18.63 -15.19 27.89
CA VAL A 116 17.21 -15.56 27.80
C VAL A 116 17.05 -17.04 27.53
N ILE A 117 16.00 -17.64 28.09
CA ILE A 117 15.72 -19.06 27.96
C ILE A 117 14.26 -19.32 27.61
N SER A 118 14.01 -20.33 26.79
CA SER A 118 12.65 -20.78 26.43
C SER A 118 12.61 -22.28 26.18
N ALA A 119 11.44 -22.89 26.36
CA ALA A 119 11.17 -24.28 25.98
C ALA A 119 10.25 -24.30 24.76
N THR A 120 10.73 -24.86 23.65
CA THR A 120 10.01 -24.80 22.37
C THR A 120 10.68 -25.69 21.35
N ASP A 121 9.90 -26.48 20.63
CA ASP A 121 10.34 -27.37 19.57
C ASP A 121 10.10 -26.81 18.15
N GLY A 122 9.93 -25.48 18.03
CA GLY A 122 9.47 -24.88 16.80
C GLY A 122 9.79 -23.40 16.62
N ASN A 123 8.86 -22.68 15.99
CA ASN A 123 9.08 -21.35 15.43
C ASN A 123 9.32 -20.25 16.49
N HIS A 124 8.86 -20.44 17.73
CA HIS A 124 9.11 -19.48 18.83
C HIS A 124 10.60 -19.43 19.18
N GLY A 125 11.26 -20.59 19.33
CA GLY A 125 12.68 -20.66 19.65
C GLY A 125 13.54 -20.06 18.56
N ARG A 126 13.20 -20.34 17.30
CA ARG A 126 13.89 -19.77 16.14
C ARG A 126 13.79 -18.25 16.12
N ALA A 127 12.60 -17.69 16.37
CA ALA A 127 12.40 -16.24 16.43
C ALA A 127 13.12 -15.59 17.61
N LEU A 128 13.09 -16.22 18.79
CA LEU A 128 13.81 -15.72 19.97
C LEU A 128 15.32 -15.74 19.75
N ALA A 129 15.86 -16.83 19.22
CA ALA A 129 17.29 -16.98 18.92
C ALA A 129 17.76 -15.91 17.91
N ALA A 130 17.02 -15.72 16.82
CA ALA A 130 17.34 -14.68 15.83
C ALA A 130 17.33 -13.26 16.42
N ALA A 131 16.39 -12.95 17.32
CA ALA A 131 16.35 -11.65 17.98
C ALA A 131 17.48 -11.49 19.01
N ALA A 132 17.77 -12.53 19.79
CA ALA A 132 18.87 -12.55 20.75
C ALA A 132 20.23 -12.33 20.07
N GLU A 133 20.46 -13.01 18.94
CA GLU A 133 21.62 -12.81 18.09
C GLU A 133 21.73 -11.35 17.61
N SER A 134 20.63 -10.78 17.12
CA SER A 134 20.60 -9.40 16.60
C SER A 134 20.97 -8.37 17.67
N ILE A 135 20.49 -8.54 18.91
CA ILE A 135 20.78 -7.61 20.01
C ILE A 135 22.08 -7.92 20.76
N GLY A 136 22.67 -9.10 20.54
CA GLY A 136 23.91 -9.55 21.16
C GLY A 136 23.76 -10.10 22.58
N CYS A 137 22.61 -10.68 22.91
CA CYS A 137 22.42 -11.45 24.16
C CYS A 137 22.46 -12.96 23.91
N ARG A 138 22.69 -13.75 24.96
CA ARG A 138 22.70 -15.22 24.84
C ARG A 138 21.28 -15.77 24.85
N CYS A 139 21.06 -16.85 24.09
CA CYS A 139 19.78 -17.55 24.03
C CYS A 139 19.98 -19.03 24.31
N VAL A 140 19.19 -19.59 25.23
CA VAL A 140 19.14 -21.02 25.55
C VAL A 140 17.77 -21.56 25.15
N ILE A 141 17.73 -22.64 24.38
CA ILE A 141 16.48 -23.29 23.99
C ILE A 141 16.45 -24.72 24.50
N VAL A 142 15.43 -25.04 25.29
CA VAL A 142 15.21 -26.39 25.83
C VAL A 142 14.30 -27.17 24.90
N LEU A 143 14.79 -28.30 24.39
CA LEU A 143 14.09 -29.21 23.47
C LEU A 143 13.76 -30.54 24.15
N HIS A 144 12.59 -31.10 23.84
CA HIS A 144 12.22 -32.44 24.27
C HIS A 144 12.85 -33.54 23.37
N ALA A 145 12.69 -34.81 23.73
CA ALA A 145 13.38 -35.91 23.06
C ALA A 145 13.01 -36.09 21.57
N HIS A 146 11.81 -35.68 21.18
CA HIS A 146 11.22 -35.98 19.87
C HIS A 146 11.34 -34.85 18.84
N VAL A 147 11.96 -33.71 19.20
CA VAL A 147 12.19 -32.61 18.25
C VAL A 147 13.16 -33.08 17.16
N SER A 148 12.77 -32.93 15.89
CA SER A 148 13.61 -33.34 14.75
C SER A 148 14.93 -32.56 14.68
N GLN A 149 15.96 -33.18 14.11
CA GLN A 149 17.27 -32.53 13.95
C GLN A 149 17.18 -31.27 13.07
N GLU A 150 16.37 -31.30 12.00
CA GLU A 150 16.17 -30.15 11.12
C GLU A 150 15.66 -28.91 11.87
N ARG A 151 14.78 -29.09 12.86
CA ARG A 151 14.27 -27.98 13.68
C ARG A 151 15.31 -27.49 14.70
N GLU A 152 16.06 -28.41 15.31
CA GLU A 152 17.19 -28.05 16.18
C GLU A 152 18.22 -27.21 15.44
N ASP A 153 18.66 -27.68 14.27
CA ASP A 153 19.65 -27.00 13.42
C ASP A 153 19.16 -25.60 13.03
N ALA A 154 17.88 -25.45 12.69
CA ALA A 154 17.28 -24.17 12.34
C ALA A 154 17.25 -23.15 13.50
N ILE A 155 17.22 -23.63 14.75
CA ILE A 155 17.31 -22.77 15.95
C ILE A 155 18.78 -22.46 16.26
N ALA A 156 19.64 -23.49 16.25
CA ALA A 156 21.07 -23.39 16.54
C ALA A 156 21.81 -22.51 15.52
N ALA A 157 21.33 -22.41 14.28
CA ALA A 157 21.86 -21.53 13.24
C ALA A 157 21.93 -20.05 13.65
N PHE A 158 21.14 -19.63 14.64
CA PHE A 158 21.16 -18.27 15.20
C PHE A 158 21.96 -18.17 16.51
N GLY A 159 22.86 -19.13 16.76
CA GLY A 159 23.76 -19.10 17.93
C GLY A 159 23.10 -19.47 19.26
N ALA A 160 21.90 -20.06 19.24
CA ALA A 160 21.25 -20.54 20.46
C ALA A 160 21.96 -21.77 21.03
N GLU A 161 22.13 -21.79 22.36
CA GLU A 161 22.58 -22.94 23.13
C GLU A 161 21.41 -23.93 23.30
N ILE A 162 21.53 -25.13 22.71
CA ILE A 162 20.47 -26.13 22.76
C ILE A 162 20.65 -27.05 23.98
N VAL A 163 19.60 -27.19 24.79
CA VAL A 163 19.52 -28.15 25.88
C VAL A 163 18.44 -29.17 25.57
N ARG A 164 18.85 -30.37 25.14
CA ARG A 164 17.91 -31.46 24.86
C ARG A 164 17.69 -32.33 26.10
N ILE A 165 16.43 -32.53 26.48
CA ILE A 165 16.04 -33.43 27.56
C ILE A 165 15.44 -34.73 27.02
N ALA A 166 15.43 -35.78 27.85
CA ALA A 166 14.81 -37.06 27.52
C ALA A 166 13.27 -37.05 27.62
N GLY A 167 12.70 -35.98 28.18
CA GLY A 167 11.27 -35.83 28.46
C GLY A 167 10.41 -35.35 27.30
N ASN A 168 9.18 -34.95 27.61
CA ASN A 168 8.19 -34.34 26.71
C ASN A 168 8.24 -32.79 26.72
N TYR A 169 7.29 -32.14 26.04
CA TYR A 169 7.22 -30.68 25.95
C TYR A 169 7.03 -30.01 27.32
N ASP A 170 6.08 -30.49 28.13
CA ASP A 170 5.79 -29.92 29.45
C ASP A 170 6.99 -30.03 30.39
N GLU A 171 7.69 -31.18 30.38
CA GLU A 171 8.95 -31.38 31.12
C GLU A 171 10.06 -30.43 30.63
N SER A 172 10.04 -30.02 29.35
CA SER A 172 10.99 -29.02 28.82
C SER A 172 10.70 -27.63 29.37
N VAL A 173 9.41 -27.28 29.54
CA VAL A 173 8.99 -26.02 30.17
C VAL A 173 9.44 -25.98 31.64
N GLU A 174 9.23 -27.06 32.38
CA GLU A 174 9.69 -27.18 33.77
C GLU A 174 11.23 -27.06 33.87
N GLU A 175 11.95 -27.72 32.97
CA GLU A 175 13.42 -27.66 32.95
C GLU A 175 13.93 -26.26 32.58
N ALA A 176 13.32 -25.59 31.60
CA ALA A 176 13.64 -24.20 31.27
C ALA A 176 13.45 -23.27 32.47
N ALA A 177 12.35 -23.42 33.20
CA ALA A 177 12.09 -22.65 34.42
C ALA A 177 13.09 -22.99 35.55
N ARG A 178 13.52 -24.25 35.67
CA ARG A 178 14.55 -24.67 36.63
C ARG A 178 15.91 -24.04 36.29
N LEU A 179 16.33 -24.12 35.03
CA LEU A 179 17.58 -23.54 34.54
C LEU A 179 17.60 -22.01 34.66
N ALA A 180 16.47 -21.37 34.35
CA ALA A 180 16.29 -19.93 34.53
C ALA A 180 16.56 -19.50 35.98
N ARG A 181 15.93 -20.19 36.94
CA ARG A 181 16.09 -19.87 38.37
C ARG A 181 17.50 -20.09 38.88
N ILE A 182 18.15 -21.21 38.51
CA ILE A 182 19.48 -21.56 39.03
C ILE A 182 20.56 -20.62 38.50
N ASN A 183 20.42 -20.17 37.25
CA ASN A 183 21.43 -19.33 36.61
C ASN A 183 21.08 -17.82 36.60
N GLY A 184 19.91 -17.45 37.11
CA GLY A 184 19.42 -16.06 37.05
C GLY A 184 19.12 -15.59 35.61
N TRP A 185 18.71 -16.49 34.74
CA TRP A 185 18.32 -16.17 33.36
C TRP A 185 16.85 -15.77 33.27
N GLU A 186 16.49 -15.04 32.22
CA GLU A 186 15.11 -14.59 32.01
C GLU A 186 14.34 -15.54 31.09
N VAL A 187 13.14 -15.96 31.50
CA VAL A 187 12.27 -16.78 30.66
C VAL A 187 11.58 -15.90 29.62
N VAL A 188 11.62 -16.29 28.35
CA VAL A 188 10.84 -15.67 27.26
C VAL A 188 9.93 -16.71 26.60
N SER A 189 8.72 -16.84 27.13
CA SER A 189 7.71 -17.82 26.69
C SER A 189 6.39 -17.14 26.30
N ASP A 190 5.64 -17.80 25.42
CA ASP A 190 4.27 -17.40 25.03
C ASP A 190 3.18 -17.97 25.96
N THR A 191 3.53 -18.90 26.84
CA THR A 191 2.64 -19.44 27.88
C THR A 191 2.70 -18.59 29.16
N SER A 192 1.53 -18.23 29.70
CA SER A 192 1.41 -17.51 30.98
C SER A 192 1.05 -18.44 32.14
N TYR A 193 1.45 -18.08 33.34
CA TYR A 193 1.02 -18.71 34.59
C TYR A 193 1.00 -17.66 35.70
N GLU A 194 0.48 -18.01 36.88
CA GLU A 194 0.38 -17.07 38.01
C GLU A 194 1.74 -16.44 38.33
N GLY A 195 1.81 -15.10 38.31
CA GLY A 195 3.05 -14.35 38.51
C GLY A 195 3.92 -14.17 37.25
N TYR A 196 3.52 -14.70 36.10
CA TYR A 196 4.24 -14.56 34.81
C TYR A 196 3.26 -14.20 33.67
N GLU A 197 2.91 -12.92 33.59
CA GLU A 197 1.99 -12.40 32.56
C GLU A 197 2.64 -11.35 31.65
N GLU A 198 3.67 -10.65 32.11
CA GLU A 198 4.24 -9.51 31.37
C GLU A 198 4.86 -9.89 30.03
N VAL A 199 5.64 -10.97 29.99
CA VAL A 199 6.28 -11.44 28.77
C VAL A 199 5.26 -12.08 27.81
N PRO A 200 4.37 -12.98 28.26
CA PRO A 200 3.30 -13.50 27.41
C PRO A 200 2.40 -12.39 26.84
N ARG A 201 2.04 -11.36 27.63
CA ARG A 201 1.30 -10.19 27.15
C ARG A 201 2.04 -9.52 25.99
N ASP A 202 3.33 -9.28 26.16
CA ASP A 202 4.15 -8.63 25.14
C ASP A 202 4.29 -9.51 23.88
N VAL A 203 4.35 -10.83 24.02
CA VAL A 203 4.28 -11.76 22.88
C VAL A 203 2.95 -11.62 22.13
N MET A 204 1.83 -11.68 22.84
CA MET A 204 0.48 -11.54 22.26
C MET A 204 0.30 -10.20 21.55
N GLN A 205 0.81 -9.13 22.15
CA GLN A 205 0.75 -7.78 21.61
C GLN A 205 1.51 -7.66 20.29
N GLY A 206 2.64 -8.35 20.16
CA GLY A 206 3.38 -8.46 18.90
C GLY A 206 2.55 -9.15 17.81
N TYR A 207 1.78 -10.19 18.14
CA TYR A 207 0.90 -10.85 17.17
C TYR A 207 -0.25 -9.97 16.69
N GLY A 208 -0.64 -8.94 17.47
CA GLY A 208 -1.61 -7.92 17.05
C GLY A 208 -1.23 -7.18 15.77
N VAL A 209 0.07 -7.15 15.41
CA VAL A 209 0.56 -6.55 14.16
C VAL A 209 -0.07 -7.21 12.92
N VAL A 210 -0.38 -8.51 12.98
CA VAL A 210 -1.05 -9.22 11.87
C VAL A 210 -2.42 -8.61 11.58
N ALA A 211 -3.19 -8.31 12.63
CA ALA A 211 -4.49 -7.65 12.51
C ALA A 211 -4.34 -6.17 12.13
N GLU A 212 -3.35 -5.48 12.69
CA GLU A 212 -3.08 -4.08 12.38
C GLU A 212 -2.84 -3.85 10.88
N GLU A 213 -1.98 -4.67 10.26
CA GLU A 213 -1.70 -4.59 8.82
C GLU A 213 -2.95 -4.82 7.96
N LEU A 214 -3.84 -5.73 8.39
CA LEU A 214 -5.08 -6.01 7.69
C LEU A 214 -6.08 -4.85 7.83
N LEU A 215 -6.14 -4.22 8.99
CA LEU A 215 -7.10 -3.16 9.30
C LEU A 215 -6.63 -1.76 8.90
N GLU A 216 -5.33 -1.53 8.76
CA GLU A 216 -4.77 -0.29 8.20
C GLU A 216 -5.35 0.01 6.82
N THR A 217 -5.53 -1.04 6.01
CA THR A 217 -6.10 -0.92 4.67
C THR A 217 -7.62 -1.11 4.60
N ALA A 218 -8.29 -1.35 5.74
CA ALA A 218 -9.72 -1.59 5.77
C ALA A 218 -10.53 -0.28 5.59
N PRO A 219 -11.67 -0.32 4.88
CA PRO A 219 -12.59 0.82 4.78
C PRO A 219 -13.05 1.28 6.18
N SER A 220 -13.27 2.58 6.35
CA SER A 220 -13.87 3.11 7.57
C SER A 220 -15.33 2.63 7.70
N GLY A 221 -15.75 2.29 8.92
CA GLY A 221 -17.10 1.81 9.20
C GLY A 221 -17.13 0.34 9.61
N ALA A 222 -17.58 -0.53 8.70
CA ALA A 222 -17.80 -1.95 9.00
C ALA A 222 -16.55 -2.82 8.75
N CYS A 223 -16.40 -3.88 9.53
CA CYS A 223 -15.36 -4.87 9.31
C CYS A 223 -15.49 -5.50 7.90
N PRO A 224 -14.43 -5.53 7.09
CA PRO A 224 -14.50 -6.11 5.74
C PRO A 224 -14.77 -7.61 5.79
N TRP A 225 -14.44 -8.28 6.90
CA TRP A 225 -14.73 -9.69 7.12
C TRP A 225 -15.89 -9.88 8.09
N THR A 226 -16.75 -10.84 7.75
CA THR A 226 -17.84 -11.33 8.61
C THR A 226 -17.35 -12.39 9.61
N HIS A 227 -16.30 -13.12 9.23
CA HIS A 227 -15.72 -14.22 10.01
C HIS A 227 -14.19 -14.12 9.99
N VAL A 228 -13.56 -14.40 11.12
CA VAL A 228 -12.11 -14.53 11.25
C VAL A 228 -11.83 -15.87 11.95
N ILE A 229 -11.10 -16.75 11.28
CA ILE A 229 -10.81 -18.10 11.77
C ILE A 229 -9.33 -18.20 12.11
N LEU A 230 -9.05 -18.54 13.37
CA LEU A 230 -7.73 -18.43 13.98
C LEU A 230 -7.28 -19.76 14.54
N GLN A 231 -5.97 -19.98 14.50
CA GLN A 231 -5.32 -21.09 15.17
C GLN A 231 -5.31 -20.87 16.70
N GLY A 232 -5.63 -21.93 17.45
CA GLY A 232 -5.70 -21.88 18.92
C GLY A 232 -4.33 -21.96 19.59
N GLY A 233 -3.73 -23.15 19.68
CA GLY A 233 -2.51 -23.40 20.44
C GLY A 233 -2.68 -22.97 21.90
N VAL A 234 -1.68 -22.33 22.52
CA VAL A 234 -1.83 -21.75 23.87
C VAL A 234 -2.84 -20.58 23.94
N GLY A 235 -3.31 -20.08 22.79
CA GLY A 235 -4.28 -18.98 22.67
C GLY A 235 -3.66 -17.61 22.41
N GLY A 236 -2.33 -17.46 22.46
CA GLY A 236 -1.67 -16.15 22.38
C GLY A 236 -1.86 -15.42 21.04
N LEU A 237 -1.74 -16.13 19.92
CA LEU A 237 -2.02 -15.58 18.58
C LEU A 237 -3.48 -15.13 18.47
N ALA A 238 -4.39 -16.02 18.85
CA ALA A 238 -5.82 -15.75 18.80
C ALA A 238 -6.16 -14.53 19.66
N ALA A 239 -5.63 -14.43 20.88
CA ALA A 239 -5.88 -13.31 21.79
C ALA A 239 -5.41 -11.98 21.19
N GLY A 240 -4.19 -11.92 20.65
CA GLY A 240 -3.63 -10.70 20.05
C GLY A 240 -4.41 -10.20 18.83
N ILE A 241 -4.96 -11.10 18.02
CA ILE A 241 -5.77 -10.72 16.84
C ILE A 241 -7.21 -10.38 17.25
N VAL A 242 -7.82 -11.20 18.12
CA VAL A 242 -9.17 -10.99 18.63
C VAL A 242 -9.27 -9.65 19.35
N SER A 243 -8.31 -9.30 20.21
CA SER A 243 -8.29 -8.01 20.91
C SER A 243 -8.29 -6.84 19.94
N HIS A 244 -7.48 -6.93 18.87
CA HIS A 244 -7.34 -5.87 17.88
C HIS A 244 -8.64 -5.63 17.09
N PHE A 245 -9.25 -6.69 16.57
CA PHE A 245 -10.55 -6.59 15.89
C PHE A 245 -11.68 -6.17 16.84
N TRP A 246 -11.66 -6.64 18.10
CA TRP A 246 -12.69 -6.29 19.07
C TRP A 246 -12.58 -4.84 19.53
N GLU A 247 -11.38 -4.29 19.73
CA GLU A 247 -11.19 -2.87 20.03
C GLU A 247 -11.58 -1.98 18.84
N CYS A 248 -11.26 -2.38 17.60
CA CYS A 248 -11.64 -1.64 16.40
C CYS A 248 -13.15 -1.58 16.16
N TYR A 249 -13.87 -2.69 16.37
CA TYR A 249 -15.26 -2.83 15.92
C TYR A 249 -16.28 -3.00 17.07
N GLY A 250 -15.83 -3.18 18.30
CA GLY A 250 -16.67 -3.35 19.48
C GLY A 250 -17.71 -4.45 19.30
N GLU A 251 -18.98 -4.10 19.47
CA GLU A 251 -20.13 -5.01 19.30
C GLU A 251 -20.25 -5.56 17.87
N HIS A 252 -19.75 -4.81 16.89
CA HIS A 252 -19.79 -5.13 15.45
C HIS A 252 -18.57 -5.94 14.97
N ARG A 253 -17.75 -6.47 15.89
CA ARG A 253 -16.64 -7.36 15.57
C ARG A 253 -17.07 -8.53 14.65
N PRO A 254 -16.16 -9.15 13.88
CA PRO A 254 -16.49 -10.37 13.14
C PRO A 254 -16.85 -11.53 14.09
N ARG A 255 -17.42 -12.61 13.53
CA ARG A 255 -17.49 -13.91 14.21
C ARG A 255 -16.10 -14.51 14.29
N PHE A 256 -15.66 -14.84 15.49
CA PHE A 256 -14.38 -15.48 15.74
C PHE A 256 -14.57 -16.98 15.90
N ILE A 257 -13.76 -17.75 15.16
CA ILE A 257 -13.73 -19.21 15.24
C ILE A 257 -12.29 -19.60 15.55
N VAL A 258 -12.09 -20.37 16.61
CA VAL A 258 -10.76 -20.90 16.97
C VAL A 258 -10.69 -22.38 16.67
N ALA A 259 -9.65 -22.77 15.95
CA ALA A 259 -9.37 -24.13 15.51
C ALA A 259 -8.08 -24.68 16.12
N GLU A 260 -8.15 -25.90 16.66
CA GLU A 260 -7.02 -26.61 17.27
C GLU A 260 -6.91 -28.06 16.76
N PRO A 261 -5.75 -28.72 16.90
CA PRO A 261 -5.64 -30.15 16.64
C PRO A 261 -6.54 -30.98 17.56
N GLU A 262 -7.10 -32.08 17.05
CA GLU A 262 -7.88 -33.03 17.85
C GLU A 262 -7.08 -33.64 19.01
N GLN A 263 -5.75 -33.72 18.88
CA GLN A 263 -4.83 -34.26 19.88
C GLN A 263 -4.37 -33.23 20.93
N ALA A 264 -4.60 -31.94 20.70
CA ALA A 264 -4.12 -30.83 21.51
C ALA A 264 -5.22 -29.76 21.67
N ASP A 265 -6.34 -30.15 22.26
CA ASP A 265 -7.61 -29.42 22.26
C ASP A 265 -7.82 -28.54 23.51
N CYS A 266 -6.75 -27.95 24.04
CA CYS A 266 -6.79 -27.28 25.34
C CYS A 266 -7.77 -26.09 25.40
N LEU A 267 -7.92 -25.27 24.34
CA LEU A 267 -8.90 -24.18 24.33
C LEU A 267 -10.32 -24.72 24.14
N TYR A 268 -10.51 -25.78 23.36
CA TYR A 268 -11.81 -26.46 23.26
C TYR A 268 -12.28 -26.98 24.62
N GLN A 269 -11.39 -27.62 25.38
CA GLN A 269 -11.67 -28.07 26.75
C GLN A 269 -11.92 -26.89 27.69
N SER A 270 -11.15 -25.81 27.56
CA SER A 270 -11.35 -24.59 28.33
C SER A 270 -12.73 -23.98 28.07
N ALA A 271 -13.22 -24.03 26.83
CA ALA A 271 -14.55 -23.56 26.45
C ALA A 271 -15.68 -24.42 27.04
N LEU A 272 -15.51 -25.74 27.09
CA LEU A 272 -16.45 -26.64 27.76
C LEU A 272 -16.52 -26.34 29.27
N GLN A 273 -15.36 -26.22 29.92
CA GLN A 273 -15.26 -26.09 31.38
C GLN A 273 -15.54 -24.66 31.87
N GLY A 274 -15.28 -23.65 31.04
CA GLY A 274 -15.43 -22.24 31.39
C GLY A 274 -14.24 -21.64 32.14
N HIS A 275 -13.11 -22.34 32.22
CA HIS A 275 -11.84 -21.87 32.78
C HIS A 275 -10.69 -22.50 31.99
N PRO A 276 -9.46 -21.96 32.08
CA PRO A 276 -8.29 -22.57 31.43
C PRO A 276 -8.16 -24.05 31.82
N ALA A 277 -7.93 -24.91 30.83
CA ALA A 277 -7.90 -26.35 30.97
C ALA A 277 -6.75 -26.97 30.17
N ARG A 278 -6.51 -28.26 30.43
CA ARG A 278 -5.53 -29.09 29.73
C ARG A 278 -6.16 -29.79 28.53
N ALA A 279 -5.35 -30.11 27.53
CA ALA A 279 -5.74 -30.98 26.43
C ALA A 279 -6.09 -32.38 26.93
N THR A 280 -7.00 -33.06 26.22
CA THR A 280 -7.40 -34.45 26.52
C THR A 280 -6.65 -35.50 25.70
N GLY A 281 -5.96 -35.06 24.63
CA GLY A 281 -5.22 -35.93 23.72
C GLY A 281 -3.74 -36.12 24.10
N SER A 282 -2.99 -36.73 23.18
CA SER A 282 -1.56 -37.04 23.34
C SER A 282 -0.63 -35.85 23.13
N VAL A 283 -1.16 -34.70 22.69
CA VAL A 283 -0.41 -33.54 22.19
C VAL A 283 0.58 -33.86 21.05
N ASP A 284 0.42 -35.01 20.39
CA ASP A 284 1.22 -35.40 19.23
C ASP A 284 0.40 -35.20 17.94
N SER A 285 0.79 -34.18 17.16
CA SER A 285 0.10 -33.77 15.93
C SER A 285 1.11 -33.25 14.92
N VAL A 286 0.84 -33.45 13.63
CA VAL A 286 1.63 -32.80 12.55
C VAL A 286 1.61 -31.27 12.64
N MET A 287 0.57 -30.69 13.24
CA MET A 287 0.43 -29.26 13.52
C MET A 287 1.21 -28.86 14.78
N ALA A 288 2.51 -29.14 14.82
CA ALA A 288 3.33 -28.97 16.02
C ALA A 288 3.27 -27.57 16.65
N GLY A 289 3.11 -26.51 15.84
CA GLY A 289 2.96 -25.13 16.34
C GLY A 289 1.68 -24.88 17.14
N LEU A 290 0.72 -25.82 17.13
CA LEU A 290 -0.55 -25.79 17.87
C LEU A 290 -0.66 -26.90 18.90
N ALA A 291 0.34 -27.76 19.02
CA ALA A 291 0.31 -28.97 19.84
C ALA A 291 0.58 -28.65 21.33
N CYS A 292 -0.27 -27.80 21.91
CA CYS A 292 -0.08 -27.28 23.27
C CYS A 292 -0.89 -28.08 24.30
N GLY A 293 -0.28 -28.38 25.45
CA GLY A 293 -0.91 -29.13 26.54
C GLY A 293 -1.86 -28.30 27.41
N GLU A 294 -1.59 -27.00 27.59
CA GLU A 294 -2.35 -26.13 28.49
C GLU A 294 -2.71 -24.78 27.85
N THR A 295 -3.92 -24.29 28.16
CA THR A 295 -4.37 -22.95 27.78
C THR A 295 -3.70 -21.87 28.65
N SER A 296 -3.18 -20.80 28.03
CA SER A 296 -2.71 -19.62 28.75
C SER A 296 -3.88 -18.94 29.50
N PRO A 297 -3.81 -18.79 30.84
CA PRO A 297 -4.82 -18.06 31.60
C PRO A 297 -4.98 -16.61 31.14
N LEU A 298 -3.88 -15.95 30.74
CA LEU A 298 -3.92 -14.60 30.21
C LEU A 298 -4.70 -14.53 28.88
N ALA A 299 -4.39 -15.42 27.92
CA ALA A 299 -5.09 -15.46 26.64
C ALA A 299 -6.59 -15.77 26.83
N TRP A 300 -6.92 -16.67 27.76
CA TRP A 300 -8.30 -17.09 28.02
C TRP A 300 -9.23 -15.93 28.43
N ARG A 301 -8.70 -14.92 29.14
CA ARG A 301 -9.44 -13.70 29.52
C ARG A 301 -10.04 -12.98 28.31
N PHE A 302 -9.38 -13.05 27.15
CA PHE A 302 -9.87 -12.47 25.89
C PHE A 302 -10.72 -13.45 25.12
N LEU A 303 -10.30 -14.71 25.04
CA LEU A 303 -10.93 -15.71 24.18
C LEU A 303 -12.31 -16.13 24.68
N GLN A 304 -12.49 -16.33 25.99
CA GLN A 304 -13.77 -16.75 26.56
C GLN A 304 -14.95 -15.83 26.20
N PRO A 305 -14.85 -14.49 26.39
CA PRO A 305 -15.97 -13.60 26.08
C PRO A 305 -16.09 -13.25 24.60
N ALA A 306 -15.07 -13.50 23.77
CA ALA A 306 -15.02 -13.02 22.39
C ALA A 306 -15.16 -14.12 21.32
N VAL A 307 -14.60 -15.31 21.53
CA VAL A 307 -14.63 -16.37 20.52
C VAL A 307 -16.02 -16.98 20.44
N ASP A 308 -16.65 -16.96 19.26
CA ASP A 308 -18.02 -17.46 19.07
C ASP A 308 -18.06 -18.99 18.92
N VAL A 309 -17.03 -19.59 18.33
CA VAL A 309 -16.93 -21.04 18.11
C VAL A 309 -15.53 -21.55 18.46
N PHE A 310 -15.47 -22.63 19.24
CA PHE A 310 -14.25 -23.44 19.40
C PHE A 310 -14.46 -24.78 18.71
N MET A 311 -13.48 -25.21 17.93
CA MET A 311 -13.55 -26.48 17.23
C MET A 311 -12.18 -27.12 17.06
N THR A 312 -12.20 -28.42 16.75
CA THR A 312 -10.97 -29.15 16.45
C THR A 312 -10.93 -29.61 15.01
N VAL A 313 -9.72 -29.76 14.48
CA VAL A 313 -9.42 -30.28 13.14
C VAL A 313 -8.43 -31.45 13.26
N SER A 314 -8.59 -32.45 12.40
CA SER A 314 -7.67 -33.58 12.37
C SER A 314 -6.44 -33.28 11.51
N ASP A 315 -5.34 -33.98 11.76
CA ASP A 315 -4.12 -33.89 10.93
C ASP A 315 -4.41 -34.16 9.45
N ALA A 316 -5.29 -35.12 9.14
CA ALA A 316 -5.70 -35.39 7.77
C ALA A 316 -6.44 -34.20 7.13
N GLN A 317 -7.24 -33.46 7.89
CA GLN A 317 -7.91 -32.25 7.40
C GLN A 317 -6.90 -31.12 7.17
N ALA A 318 -5.91 -30.95 8.06
CA ALA A 318 -4.82 -30.00 7.87
C ALA A 318 -4.03 -30.33 6.60
N VAL A 319 -3.58 -31.57 6.42
CA VAL A 319 -2.83 -32.00 5.22
C VAL A 319 -3.62 -31.78 3.93
N GLU A 320 -4.94 -32.01 3.93
CA GLU A 320 -5.78 -31.72 2.76
C GLU A 320 -5.85 -30.22 2.46
N ALA A 321 -5.96 -29.37 3.49
CA ALA A 321 -5.91 -27.93 3.32
C ALA A 321 -4.54 -27.45 2.78
N MET A 322 -3.42 -28.02 3.23
CA MET A 322 -2.08 -27.75 2.67
C MET A 322 -2.03 -28.10 1.18
N ARG A 323 -2.50 -29.30 0.81
CA ARG A 323 -2.53 -29.76 -0.58
C ARG A 323 -3.37 -28.86 -1.46
N MET A 324 -4.50 -28.38 -0.95
CA MET A 324 -5.38 -27.48 -1.68
C MET A 324 -4.72 -26.13 -1.97
N LEU A 325 -4.06 -25.52 -0.98
CA LEU A 325 -3.33 -24.26 -1.17
C LEU A 325 -2.12 -24.44 -2.09
N ALA A 326 -1.36 -25.53 -1.94
CA ALA A 326 -0.20 -25.83 -2.77
C ALA A 326 -0.55 -26.02 -4.25
N ARG A 327 -1.74 -26.55 -4.55
CA ARG A 327 -2.23 -26.73 -5.92
C ARG A 327 -2.70 -25.42 -6.56
N GLY A 328 -3.28 -24.51 -5.78
CA GLY A 328 -4.06 -23.37 -6.30
C GLY A 328 -5.41 -23.88 -6.84
N SER A 329 -6.51 -23.55 -6.17
CA SER A 329 -7.85 -24.05 -6.54
C SER A 329 -8.51 -23.15 -7.58
N GLN A 330 -8.99 -23.71 -8.70
CA GLN A 330 -9.76 -22.98 -9.73
C GLN A 330 -9.16 -21.61 -10.16
N GLY A 331 -7.84 -21.54 -10.31
CA GLY A 331 -7.15 -20.30 -10.70
C GLY A 331 -6.77 -19.39 -9.54
N ASP A 332 -6.92 -19.82 -8.29
CA ASP A 332 -6.34 -19.15 -7.12
C ASP A 332 -4.83 -19.31 -7.06
N VAL A 333 -4.18 -18.36 -6.38
CA VAL A 333 -2.72 -18.36 -6.16
C VAL A 333 -2.28 -19.63 -5.42
N PRO A 334 -1.25 -20.35 -5.91
CA PRO A 334 -0.59 -21.39 -5.13
C PRO A 334 0.12 -20.79 -3.91
N VAL A 335 -0.08 -21.35 -2.73
CA VAL A 335 0.52 -20.85 -1.47
C VAL A 335 1.25 -21.97 -0.74
N VAL A 336 2.46 -21.68 -0.27
CA VAL A 336 3.19 -22.55 0.66
C VAL A 336 2.70 -22.25 2.07
N ALA A 337 1.87 -23.13 2.62
CA ALA A 337 1.38 -23.02 3.99
C ALA A 337 1.73 -24.30 4.77
N GLY A 338 2.38 -24.15 5.91
CA GLY A 338 2.74 -25.26 6.80
C GLY A 338 1.53 -25.86 7.50
N GLU A 339 1.78 -26.95 8.22
CA GLU A 339 0.77 -27.78 8.87
C GLU A 339 -0.08 -26.96 9.85
N SER A 340 0.57 -26.19 10.74
CA SER A 340 -0.12 -25.31 11.69
C SER A 340 -0.79 -24.14 10.98
N GLY A 341 -0.18 -23.68 9.88
CA GLY A 341 -0.65 -22.54 9.08
C GLY A 341 -2.05 -22.74 8.52
N VAL A 342 -2.46 -23.96 8.23
CA VAL A 342 -3.72 -24.21 7.52
C VAL A 342 -4.90 -24.60 8.42
N ALA A 343 -4.73 -24.71 9.74
CA ALA A 343 -5.79 -25.18 10.62
C ALA A 343 -7.09 -24.33 10.54
N GLY A 344 -6.97 -23.00 10.34
CA GLY A 344 -8.13 -22.14 10.09
C GLY A 344 -8.86 -22.46 8.78
N LEU A 345 -8.13 -22.78 7.70
CA LEU A 345 -8.73 -23.20 6.44
C LEU A 345 -9.37 -24.59 6.55
N ALA A 346 -8.72 -25.53 7.22
CA ALA A 346 -9.26 -26.85 7.48
C ALA A 346 -10.58 -26.78 8.28
N ALA A 347 -10.65 -25.87 9.26
CA ALA A 347 -11.87 -25.59 10.01
C ALA A 347 -12.98 -25.02 9.11
N LEU A 348 -12.67 -24.04 8.26
CA LEU A 348 -13.62 -23.49 7.29
C LEU A 348 -14.19 -24.56 6.35
N GLN A 349 -13.32 -25.42 5.80
CA GLN A 349 -13.74 -26.52 4.93
C GLN A 349 -14.65 -27.51 5.65
N ARG A 350 -14.35 -27.84 6.91
CA ARG A 350 -15.19 -28.71 7.75
C ARG A 350 -16.56 -28.09 7.99
N ILE A 351 -16.63 -26.81 8.35
CA ILE A 351 -17.89 -26.08 8.54
C ILE A 351 -18.68 -26.05 7.23
N ALA A 352 -18.04 -25.69 6.11
CA ALA A 352 -18.71 -25.51 4.82
C ALA A 352 -19.32 -26.80 4.25
N ARG A 353 -18.83 -27.98 4.66
CA ARG A 353 -19.32 -29.30 4.23
C ARG A 353 -20.52 -29.83 5.03
N ASP A 354 -20.82 -29.23 6.18
CA ASP A 354 -21.89 -29.68 7.09
C ASP A 354 -22.89 -28.54 7.30
N GLU A 355 -24.11 -28.71 6.76
CA GLU A 355 -25.15 -27.68 6.80
C GLU A 355 -25.53 -27.27 8.24
N ALA A 356 -25.52 -28.20 9.20
CA ALA A 356 -25.80 -27.87 10.59
C ALA A 356 -24.68 -27.00 11.19
N LEU A 357 -23.42 -27.29 10.88
CA LEU A 357 -22.30 -26.46 11.30
C LEU A 357 -22.31 -25.09 10.61
N ARG A 358 -22.66 -25.01 9.32
CA ARG A 358 -22.82 -23.73 8.60
C ARG A 358 -23.81 -22.82 9.30
N GLN A 359 -24.99 -23.35 9.64
CA GLN A 359 -26.04 -22.59 10.31
C GLN A 359 -25.60 -22.12 11.71
N GLN A 360 -24.98 -23.00 12.49
CA GLN A 360 -24.51 -22.66 13.84
C GLN A 360 -23.36 -21.62 13.82
N ALA A 361 -22.45 -21.74 12.86
CA ALA A 361 -21.34 -20.81 12.70
C ALA A 361 -21.76 -19.47 12.07
N GLY A 362 -22.94 -19.39 11.44
CA GLY A 362 -23.40 -18.22 10.69
C GLY A 362 -22.73 -18.08 9.31
N LEU A 363 -22.26 -19.18 8.72
CA LEU A 363 -21.54 -19.20 7.44
C LEU A 363 -22.52 -19.19 6.25
N THR A 364 -22.99 -18.00 5.90
CA THR A 364 -23.93 -17.73 4.80
C THR A 364 -23.24 -17.51 3.45
N SER A 365 -24.01 -17.39 2.36
CA SER A 365 -23.46 -17.14 1.02
C SER A 365 -22.84 -15.75 0.85
N ASP A 366 -23.24 -14.76 1.67
CA ASP A 366 -22.66 -13.42 1.74
C ASP A 366 -21.44 -13.34 2.66
N ALA A 367 -21.05 -14.46 3.30
CA ALA A 367 -19.92 -14.48 4.22
C ALA A 367 -18.61 -14.11 3.52
N ARG A 368 -17.90 -13.15 4.11
CA ARG A 368 -16.51 -12.80 3.78
C ARG A 368 -15.63 -13.30 4.92
N VAL A 369 -14.75 -14.24 4.64
CA VAL A 369 -13.99 -14.98 5.67
C VAL A 369 -12.50 -14.64 5.57
N LEU A 370 -11.88 -14.37 6.70
CA LEU A 370 -10.42 -14.26 6.85
C LEU A 370 -9.88 -15.53 7.51
N VAL A 371 -8.84 -16.10 6.91
CA VAL A 371 -7.99 -17.13 7.50
C VAL A 371 -6.53 -16.66 7.49
N ILE A 372 -5.71 -17.17 8.39
CA ILE A 372 -4.29 -16.78 8.51
C ILE A 372 -3.43 -18.02 8.29
N SER A 373 -2.56 -17.97 7.29
CA SER A 373 -1.46 -18.91 7.13
C SER A 373 -0.30 -18.47 8.01
N THR A 374 -0.21 -19.02 9.22
CA THR A 374 0.74 -18.57 10.25
C THR A 374 2.19 -18.90 9.93
N GLU A 375 2.44 -19.88 9.06
CA GLU A 375 3.77 -20.34 8.71
C GLU A 375 3.80 -20.96 7.31
N GLY A 376 4.99 -20.94 6.69
CA GLY A 376 5.27 -21.67 5.44
C GLY A 376 5.79 -23.08 5.71
N ALA A 377 6.59 -23.62 4.78
CA ALA A 377 7.24 -24.91 4.93
C ALA A 377 8.45 -24.80 5.88
N THR A 378 8.21 -24.73 7.20
CA THR A 378 9.28 -24.57 8.20
C THR A 378 10.11 -25.83 8.43
N ALA A 379 9.64 -26.98 7.91
CA ALA A 379 10.38 -28.23 7.75
C ALA A 379 10.14 -28.74 6.31
N PRO A 380 10.91 -28.26 5.30
CA PRO A 380 10.68 -28.55 3.89
C PRO A 380 10.51 -30.03 3.54
N ALA A 381 11.26 -30.93 4.18
CA ALA A 381 11.15 -32.37 3.93
C ALA A 381 9.81 -32.95 4.41
N VAL A 382 9.34 -32.51 5.58
CA VAL A 382 8.03 -32.90 6.13
C VAL A 382 6.93 -32.36 5.22
N TYR A 383 7.00 -31.08 4.85
CA TYR A 383 6.05 -30.45 3.93
C TYR A 383 5.91 -31.23 2.62
N GLU A 384 7.03 -31.58 1.98
CA GLU A 384 7.00 -32.32 0.71
C GLU A 384 6.37 -33.71 0.87
N SER A 385 6.65 -34.40 1.99
CA SER A 385 6.05 -35.71 2.28
C SER A 385 4.53 -35.65 2.45
N LEU A 386 4.02 -34.58 3.08
CA LEU A 386 2.60 -34.41 3.32
C LEU A 386 1.85 -33.92 2.07
N VAL A 387 2.42 -32.94 1.36
CA VAL A 387 1.80 -32.26 0.21
C VAL A 387 2.00 -33.04 -1.09
N GLY A 388 3.07 -33.83 -1.21
CA GLY A 388 3.47 -34.51 -2.45
C GLY A 388 4.11 -33.57 -3.48
N ARG A 389 4.48 -32.35 -3.08
CA ARG A 389 5.20 -31.35 -3.89
C ARG A 389 6.17 -30.60 -2.99
N SER A 390 7.38 -30.34 -3.47
CA SER A 390 8.32 -29.48 -2.75
C SER A 390 7.81 -28.05 -2.66
N HIS A 391 8.21 -27.34 -1.60
CA HIS A 391 7.86 -25.93 -1.41
C HIS A 391 8.39 -25.05 -2.56
N ASP A 392 9.59 -25.34 -3.09
CA ASP A 392 10.15 -24.65 -4.26
C ASP A 392 9.27 -24.78 -5.50
N ALA A 393 8.70 -25.97 -5.73
CA ALA A 393 7.79 -26.20 -6.86
C ALA A 393 6.47 -25.43 -6.70
N VAL A 394 6.01 -25.22 -5.47
CA VAL A 394 4.82 -24.39 -5.19
C VAL A 394 5.17 -22.91 -5.36
N LEU A 395 6.32 -22.43 -4.88
CA LEU A 395 6.78 -21.06 -5.11
C LEU A 395 7.00 -20.76 -6.59
N ALA A 396 7.51 -21.72 -7.37
CA ALA A 396 7.61 -21.60 -8.82
C ALA A 396 6.23 -21.45 -9.47
N ALA A 397 5.24 -22.25 -9.05
CA ALA A 397 3.87 -22.13 -9.52
C ALA A 397 3.22 -20.81 -9.09
N GLN A 398 3.51 -20.30 -7.90
CA GLN A 398 3.07 -18.99 -7.43
C GLN A 398 3.63 -17.86 -8.33
N ARG A 399 4.93 -17.90 -8.65
CA ARG A 399 5.54 -16.94 -9.59
C ARG A 399 4.92 -17.03 -10.98
N GLN A 400 4.70 -18.24 -11.48
CA GLN A 400 4.04 -18.44 -12.78
C GLN A 400 2.61 -17.90 -12.78
N TRP A 401 1.86 -18.08 -11.68
CA TRP A 401 0.52 -17.54 -11.52
C TRP A 401 0.52 -16.00 -11.55
N LEU A 402 1.45 -15.35 -10.86
CA LEU A 402 1.63 -13.90 -10.90
C LEU A 402 1.97 -13.41 -12.32
N GLN A 403 2.85 -14.14 -13.02
CA GLN A 403 3.21 -13.83 -14.42
C GLN A 403 2.04 -14.01 -15.40
N GLN A 404 1.15 -14.98 -15.17
CA GLN A 404 -0.05 -15.14 -16.00
C GLN A 404 -1.00 -13.94 -15.91
N ARG A 405 -0.97 -13.24 -14.77
CA ARG A 405 -1.65 -11.97 -14.50
C ARG A 405 -0.80 -10.75 -14.87
N SER A 406 0.08 -10.87 -15.85
CA SER A 406 0.83 -9.73 -16.38
C SER A 406 0.29 -9.32 -17.74
N VAL A 407 0.21 -8.01 -18.00
CA VAL A 407 -0.16 -7.51 -19.34
C VAL A 407 0.91 -7.86 -20.38
N GLY A 408 2.16 -8.14 -19.94
CA GLY A 408 3.26 -8.59 -20.78
C GLY A 408 4.12 -7.43 -21.28
N GLU A 409 5.41 -7.47 -20.93
CA GLU A 409 6.38 -6.38 -21.19
C GLU A 409 6.48 -6.04 -22.68
N ALA A 410 6.72 -7.06 -23.52
CA ALA A 410 6.97 -6.85 -24.94
C ALA A 410 5.81 -6.14 -25.65
N ALA A 411 4.56 -6.55 -25.37
CA ALA A 411 3.38 -5.97 -25.99
C ALA A 411 3.15 -4.51 -25.56
N LEU A 412 3.38 -4.20 -24.27
CA LEU A 412 3.29 -2.85 -23.74
C LEU A 412 4.34 -1.92 -24.36
N ILE A 413 5.59 -2.36 -24.38
CA ILE A 413 6.70 -1.56 -24.93
C ILE A 413 6.51 -1.35 -26.44
N GLU A 414 6.15 -2.40 -27.18
CA GLU A 414 5.88 -2.30 -28.61
C GLU A 414 4.75 -1.28 -28.89
N ARG A 415 3.68 -1.27 -28.09
CA ARG A 415 2.59 -0.30 -28.26
C ARG A 415 3.05 1.14 -27.99
N ILE A 416 3.78 1.36 -26.91
CA ILE A 416 4.31 2.69 -26.56
C ILE A 416 5.25 3.19 -27.67
N GLU A 417 6.19 2.35 -28.11
CA GLU A 417 7.14 2.68 -29.18
C GLU A 417 6.44 2.96 -30.51
N ALA A 418 5.45 2.14 -30.88
CA ALA A 418 4.68 2.34 -32.10
C ALA A 418 3.92 3.67 -32.12
N HIS A 419 3.47 4.16 -30.95
CA HIS A 419 2.84 5.48 -30.83
C HIS A 419 3.88 6.61 -30.81
N ALA A 420 5.01 6.41 -30.14
CA ALA A 420 6.10 7.38 -30.03
C ALA A 420 6.77 7.74 -31.38
N VAL A 421 6.67 6.88 -32.39
CA VAL A 421 7.11 7.20 -33.77
C VAL A 421 6.36 8.43 -34.32
N ILE A 422 5.12 8.65 -33.90
CA ILE A 422 4.28 9.76 -34.36
C ILE A 422 4.66 11.03 -33.59
N GLY A 423 5.33 11.94 -34.27
CA GLY A 423 5.90 13.15 -33.68
C GLY A 423 7.34 12.98 -33.17
N ALA A 424 8.04 11.90 -33.54
CA ALA A 424 9.41 11.65 -33.08
C ALA A 424 10.37 12.82 -33.42
N ILE A 425 11.21 13.18 -32.46
CA ILE A 425 12.25 14.21 -32.59
C ILE A 425 13.65 13.66 -32.26
N GLU A 426 14.69 14.43 -32.59
CA GLU A 426 16.07 14.07 -32.28
C GLU A 426 16.27 13.84 -30.77
N GLY A 427 17.15 12.89 -30.42
CA GLY A 427 17.37 12.50 -29.02
C GLY A 427 16.36 11.49 -28.47
N GLY A 428 15.38 11.07 -29.28
CA GLY A 428 14.41 10.03 -28.93
C GLY A 428 13.18 10.54 -28.18
N GLY A 429 12.88 11.84 -28.28
CA GLY A 429 11.66 12.45 -27.72
C GLY A 429 10.48 12.43 -28.69
N VAL A 430 9.38 13.05 -28.27
CA VAL A 430 8.16 13.22 -29.05
C VAL A 430 7.71 14.69 -28.98
N CYS A 431 7.40 15.26 -30.13
CA CYS A 431 6.74 16.55 -30.30
C CYS A 431 5.38 16.32 -30.98
N ARG A 432 4.36 16.10 -30.16
CA ARG A 432 2.98 15.88 -30.58
C ARG A 432 2.07 16.86 -29.85
N ILE A 433 2.27 18.14 -30.15
CA ILE A 433 1.48 19.24 -29.57
C ILE A 433 -0.01 19.06 -29.89
N ALA A 434 -0.87 19.34 -28.93
CA ALA A 434 -2.31 19.21 -29.04
C ALA A 434 -2.89 19.81 -30.34
N LEU A 435 -3.75 19.02 -30.99
CA LEU A 435 -4.50 19.35 -32.20
C LEU A 435 -3.65 19.71 -33.43
N THR A 436 -2.35 19.41 -33.42
CA THR A 436 -1.53 19.44 -34.63
C THR A 436 -1.81 18.21 -35.51
N ASP A 437 -1.24 18.18 -36.72
CA ASP A 437 -1.34 16.97 -37.57
C ASP A 437 -0.68 15.75 -36.93
N ALA A 438 0.41 15.93 -36.16
CA ALA A 438 1.01 14.84 -35.42
C ALA A 438 0.07 14.30 -34.32
N ASP A 439 -0.67 15.18 -33.64
CA ASP A 439 -1.68 14.75 -32.65
C ASP A 439 -2.86 14.06 -33.35
N ARG A 440 -3.35 14.57 -34.48
CA ARG A 440 -4.35 13.87 -35.31
C ARG A 440 -3.89 12.45 -35.63
N ASP A 441 -2.69 12.28 -36.16
CA ASP A 441 -2.17 10.97 -36.55
C ASP A 441 -2.04 10.04 -35.33
N GLY A 442 -1.67 10.58 -34.17
CA GLY A 442 -1.62 9.85 -32.90
C GLY A 442 -2.99 9.42 -32.39
N ARG A 443 -4.00 10.28 -32.51
CA ARG A 443 -5.40 10.00 -32.19
C ARG A 443 -6.00 8.96 -33.13
N ASP A 444 -5.74 9.08 -34.43
CA ASP A 444 -6.21 8.14 -35.45
C ASP A 444 -5.66 6.74 -35.18
N ARG A 445 -4.38 6.66 -34.82
CA ARG A 445 -3.75 5.40 -34.41
C ARG A 445 -4.40 4.83 -33.16
N LEU A 446 -4.66 5.66 -32.14
CA LEU A 446 -5.33 5.24 -30.91
C LEU A 446 -6.73 4.69 -31.19
N VAL A 447 -7.55 5.42 -31.94
CA VAL A 447 -8.91 5.01 -32.32
C VAL A 447 -8.89 3.70 -33.12
N ALA A 448 -7.94 3.53 -34.02
CA ALA A 448 -7.77 2.28 -34.76
C ALA A 448 -7.47 1.10 -33.83
N TRP A 449 -6.58 1.26 -32.85
CA TRP A 449 -6.29 0.22 -31.86
C TRP A 449 -7.47 -0.07 -30.94
N MET A 450 -8.20 0.95 -30.48
CA MET A 450 -9.41 0.76 -29.68
C MET A 450 -10.44 -0.10 -30.44
N ARG A 451 -10.67 0.18 -31.73
CA ARG A 451 -11.56 -0.61 -32.58
C ARG A 451 -11.06 -2.03 -32.83
N GLN A 452 -9.75 -2.23 -32.98
CA GLN A 452 -9.15 -3.57 -33.11
C GLN A 452 -9.31 -4.42 -31.84
N LEU A 453 -9.47 -3.77 -30.69
CA LEU A 453 -9.75 -4.40 -29.40
C LEU A 453 -11.26 -4.50 -29.09
N ASP A 454 -12.10 -4.32 -30.11
CA ASP A 454 -13.57 -4.36 -30.00
C ASP A 454 -14.15 -3.37 -28.96
N LEU A 455 -13.50 -2.21 -28.79
CA LEU A 455 -14.03 -1.13 -27.97
C LEU A 455 -15.04 -0.27 -28.74
N ASP A 456 -16.14 0.08 -28.06
CA ASP A 456 -17.11 1.05 -28.55
C ASP A 456 -16.51 2.46 -28.40
N VAL A 457 -15.99 3.03 -29.50
CA VAL A 457 -15.29 4.33 -29.49
C VAL A 457 -16.27 5.48 -29.65
N SER A 458 -16.19 6.46 -28.74
CA SER A 458 -16.92 7.73 -28.79
C SER A 458 -15.97 8.91 -28.60
N VAL A 459 -16.26 10.03 -29.25
CA VAL A 459 -15.52 11.29 -29.12
C VAL A 459 -16.48 12.37 -28.66
N ASP A 460 -16.11 13.13 -27.62
CA ASP A 460 -16.92 14.24 -27.12
C ASP A 460 -16.66 15.56 -27.85
N ARG A 461 -17.46 16.57 -27.52
CA ARG A 461 -17.40 17.89 -28.17
C ARG A 461 -16.12 18.68 -27.90
N ILE A 462 -15.31 18.30 -26.91
CA ILE A 462 -13.98 18.87 -26.67
C ILE A 462 -12.86 17.98 -27.22
N GLY A 463 -13.21 16.88 -27.89
CA GLY A 463 -12.28 15.98 -28.56
C GLY A 463 -11.68 14.90 -27.68
N ASN A 464 -12.17 14.71 -26.46
CA ASN A 464 -11.76 13.57 -25.64
C ASN A 464 -12.22 12.27 -26.31
N ILE A 465 -11.37 11.25 -26.29
CA ILE A 465 -11.62 9.95 -26.91
C ILE A 465 -11.90 8.93 -25.80
N PHE A 466 -12.98 8.18 -25.93
CA PHE A 466 -13.37 7.13 -24.98
C PHE A 466 -13.57 5.81 -25.72
N GLY A 467 -12.79 4.78 -25.36
CA GLY A 467 -13.01 3.40 -25.79
C GLY A 467 -13.70 2.61 -24.70
N VAL A 468 -14.97 2.24 -24.90
CA VAL A 468 -15.78 1.51 -23.90
C VAL A 468 -15.72 0.01 -24.17
N ARG A 469 -15.27 -0.76 -23.17
CA ARG A 469 -15.35 -2.21 -23.12
C ARG A 469 -16.57 -2.63 -22.31
N ARG A 470 -17.51 -3.35 -22.91
CA ARG A 470 -18.74 -3.77 -22.23
C ARG A 470 -18.48 -4.72 -21.06
N GLY A 471 -19.21 -4.50 -19.97
CA GLY A 471 -19.26 -5.42 -18.82
C GLY A 471 -20.46 -6.38 -18.93
N LYS A 472 -20.69 -7.16 -17.86
CA LYS A 472 -21.91 -7.97 -17.69
C LYS A 472 -23.15 -7.12 -17.41
N THR A 473 -22.94 -5.87 -16.97
CA THR A 473 -23.98 -4.91 -16.62
C THR A 473 -23.69 -3.55 -17.24
N ASP A 474 -24.70 -2.69 -17.30
CA ASP A 474 -24.60 -1.30 -17.76
C ASP A 474 -24.39 -0.32 -16.58
N LEU A 475 -23.79 -0.79 -15.47
CA LEU A 475 -23.43 0.03 -14.33
C LEU A 475 -22.37 1.09 -14.70
N PRO A 476 -22.21 2.17 -13.89
CA PRO A 476 -21.15 3.15 -14.11
C PRO A 476 -19.78 2.46 -14.29
N PRO A 477 -19.02 2.83 -15.34
CA PRO A 477 -17.81 2.12 -15.72
C PRO A 477 -16.64 2.42 -14.77
N VAL A 478 -15.66 1.52 -14.73
CA VAL A 478 -14.33 1.87 -14.20
C VAL A 478 -13.51 2.44 -15.35
N MET A 479 -12.94 3.63 -15.16
CA MET A 479 -12.21 4.33 -16.20
C MET A 479 -10.71 4.40 -15.87
N THR A 480 -9.89 4.25 -16.90
CA THR A 480 -8.47 4.56 -16.89
C THR A 480 -8.14 5.39 -18.13
N GLY A 481 -7.00 6.05 -18.13
CA GLY A 481 -6.61 6.93 -19.22
C GLY A 481 -5.61 7.97 -18.73
N SER A 482 -5.28 8.87 -19.64
CA SER A 482 -4.45 10.06 -19.44
C SER A 482 -4.55 10.91 -20.71
N HIS A 483 -3.46 11.53 -21.16
CA HIS A 483 -3.36 12.26 -22.42
C HIS A 483 -2.43 11.59 -23.41
N ILE A 484 -2.46 12.05 -24.67
CA ILE A 484 -1.49 11.65 -25.69
C ILE A 484 -0.80 12.84 -26.37
N ASP A 485 -1.23 14.07 -26.12
CA ASP A 485 -0.46 15.24 -26.52
C ASP A 485 0.77 15.42 -25.63
N THR A 486 1.80 16.10 -26.15
CA THR A 486 3.07 16.32 -25.45
C THR A 486 3.48 17.79 -25.49
N VAL A 487 4.43 18.18 -24.63
CA VAL A 487 5.23 19.39 -24.88
C VAL A 487 6.13 19.26 -26.13
N ALA A 488 6.71 20.37 -26.58
CA ALA A 488 7.55 20.41 -27.79
C ALA A 488 8.85 19.60 -27.68
N THR A 489 9.33 19.39 -26.45
CA THR A 489 10.51 18.61 -26.10
C THR A 489 10.14 17.35 -25.32
N GLY A 490 8.93 16.83 -25.50
CA GLY A 490 8.36 15.77 -24.67
C GLY A 490 9.13 14.45 -24.77
N GLY A 491 8.93 13.60 -23.77
CA GLY A 491 9.35 12.21 -23.79
C GLY A 491 8.34 11.30 -24.48
N ARG A 492 8.51 9.98 -24.31
CA ARG A 492 7.64 8.97 -24.94
C ARG A 492 6.55 8.45 -23.99
N TYR A 493 6.70 8.72 -22.70
CA TYR A 493 5.93 8.09 -21.63
C TYR A 493 4.92 9.05 -21.00
N ASP A 494 5.28 10.34 -20.86
CA ASP A 494 4.39 11.38 -20.33
C ASP A 494 2.99 11.34 -20.97
N GLY A 495 1.96 11.15 -20.15
CA GLY A 495 0.57 10.83 -20.51
C GLY A 495 0.37 9.51 -21.25
N ASN A 496 1.03 9.37 -22.39
CA ASN A 496 0.87 8.30 -23.37
C ASN A 496 0.97 6.90 -22.74
N TYR A 497 1.87 6.72 -21.77
CA TYR A 497 2.03 5.46 -21.04
C TYR A 497 0.72 4.98 -20.39
N GLY A 498 -0.03 5.88 -19.72
CA GLY A 498 -1.28 5.54 -19.05
C GLY A 498 -2.35 5.05 -20.03
N VAL A 499 -2.46 5.71 -21.18
CA VAL A 499 -3.41 5.34 -22.25
C VAL A 499 -3.04 3.98 -22.86
N MET A 500 -1.75 3.78 -23.19
CA MET A 500 -1.29 2.52 -23.80
C MET A 500 -1.40 1.34 -22.83
N ALA A 501 -1.10 1.53 -21.55
CA ALA A 501 -1.31 0.52 -20.52
C ALA A 501 -2.80 0.15 -20.38
N GLY A 502 -3.71 1.11 -20.44
CA GLY A 502 -5.15 0.86 -20.45
C GLY A 502 -5.58 -0.04 -21.62
N LEU A 503 -5.05 0.18 -22.84
CA LEU A 503 -5.31 -0.69 -23.99
C LEU A 503 -4.73 -2.10 -23.79
N GLU A 504 -3.56 -2.22 -23.18
CA GLU A 504 -2.95 -3.51 -22.88
C GLU A 504 -3.72 -4.32 -21.83
N VAL A 505 -4.32 -3.65 -20.85
CA VAL A 505 -5.28 -4.28 -19.93
C VAL A 505 -6.48 -4.85 -20.71
N VAL A 506 -7.06 -4.06 -21.62
CA VAL A 506 -8.17 -4.51 -22.47
C VAL A 506 -7.76 -5.72 -23.33
N ARG A 507 -6.61 -5.67 -24.01
CA ARG A 507 -6.08 -6.78 -24.81
C ARG A 507 -5.94 -8.04 -23.96
N TRP A 508 -5.32 -7.92 -22.79
CA TRP A 508 -5.11 -9.03 -21.87
C TRP A 508 -6.42 -9.70 -21.45
N LEU A 509 -7.45 -8.90 -21.15
CA LEU A 509 -8.79 -9.40 -20.80
C LEU A 509 -9.47 -10.11 -21.98
N ASN A 510 -9.38 -9.53 -23.18
CA ASN A 510 -9.99 -10.07 -24.39
C ASN A 510 -9.38 -11.42 -24.79
N GLU A 511 -8.05 -11.54 -24.80
CA GLU A 511 -7.34 -12.79 -25.11
C GLU A 511 -7.69 -13.94 -24.15
N ARG A 512 -8.12 -13.60 -22.92
CA ARG A 512 -8.50 -14.57 -21.88
C ARG A 512 -10.01 -14.77 -21.75
N GLY A 513 -10.82 -14.09 -22.57
CA GLY A 513 -12.28 -14.17 -22.51
C GLY A 513 -12.87 -13.69 -21.17
N ILE A 514 -12.19 -12.80 -20.44
CA ILE A 514 -12.64 -12.32 -19.13
C ILE A 514 -13.64 -11.19 -19.33
N VAL A 515 -14.89 -11.38 -18.88
CA VAL A 515 -15.92 -10.33 -18.89
C VAL A 515 -16.11 -9.81 -17.45
N THR A 516 -15.86 -8.52 -17.25
CA THR A 516 -15.98 -7.84 -15.95
C THR A 516 -17.44 -7.56 -15.60
N HIS A 517 -17.77 -7.41 -14.32
CA HIS A 517 -19.13 -7.05 -13.91
C HIS A 517 -19.55 -5.67 -14.42
N ARG A 518 -18.74 -4.64 -14.18
CA ARG A 518 -18.89 -3.27 -14.71
C ARG A 518 -18.15 -3.12 -16.05
N PRO A 519 -18.57 -2.19 -16.93
CA PRO A 519 -17.80 -1.84 -18.12
C PRO A 519 -16.46 -1.19 -17.74
N LEU A 520 -15.48 -1.29 -18.64
CA LEU A 520 -14.21 -0.57 -18.54
C LEU A 520 -14.14 0.52 -19.60
N VAL A 521 -13.49 1.64 -19.30
CA VAL A 521 -13.24 2.72 -20.27
C VAL A 521 -11.77 3.06 -20.30
N VAL A 522 -11.21 3.17 -21.51
CA VAL A 522 -9.89 3.77 -21.74
C VAL A 522 -10.11 5.15 -22.36
N ALA A 523 -9.67 6.20 -21.68
CA ALA A 523 -9.83 7.59 -22.11
C ALA A 523 -8.50 8.20 -22.57
N ALA A 524 -8.57 9.10 -23.55
CA ALA A 524 -7.49 10.03 -23.89
C ALA A 524 -8.04 11.46 -23.89
N PHE A 525 -7.58 12.28 -22.94
CA PHE A 525 -8.04 13.66 -22.78
C PHE A 525 -7.27 14.62 -23.69
N THR A 526 -7.94 15.70 -24.08
CA THR A 526 -7.40 16.66 -25.04
C THR A 526 -6.68 17.81 -24.37
N ASN A 527 -5.47 18.11 -24.84
CA ASN A 527 -4.71 19.30 -24.46
C ASN A 527 -4.47 19.33 -22.95
N GLU A 528 -3.91 18.24 -22.45
CA GLU A 528 -3.53 18.15 -21.03
C GLU A 528 -2.34 19.05 -20.76
N GLU A 529 -1.33 19.02 -21.63
CA GLU A 529 -0.08 19.76 -21.43
C GLU A 529 -0.26 21.28 -21.45
N GLY A 530 -1.36 21.75 -22.07
CA GLY A 530 -1.71 23.17 -22.14
C GLY A 530 -0.74 24.07 -22.92
N VAL A 531 0.30 23.50 -23.54
CA VAL A 531 1.38 24.29 -24.16
C VAL A 531 0.94 25.09 -25.40
N ARG A 532 -0.08 24.60 -26.12
CA ARG A 532 -0.65 25.32 -27.27
C ARG A 532 -1.85 26.15 -26.85
N PHE A 533 -2.82 25.55 -26.16
CA PHE A 533 -4.04 26.20 -25.69
C PHE A 533 -4.10 26.18 -24.17
N GLN A 534 -4.47 27.29 -23.55
CA GLN A 534 -4.55 27.40 -22.09
C GLN A 534 -6.01 27.31 -21.61
N PRO A 535 -6.28 26.69 -20.45
CA PRO A 535 -5.32 26.06 -19.52
C PRO A 535 -4.88 24.64 -19.95
N ASP A 536 -3.93 24.10 -19.19
CA ASP A 536 -3.64 22.67 -19.07
C ASP A 536 -4.85 21.85 -18.54
N MET A 537 -4.81 20.53 -18.71
CA MET A 537 -5.88 19.55 -18.42
C MET A 537 -7.24 19.94 -19.03
N MET A 538 -7.24 20.62 -20.18
CA MET A 538 -8.44 21.29 -20.69
C MET A 538 -9.59 20.31 -20.97
N GLY A 539 -9.28 19.19 -21.63
CA GLY A 539 -10.27 18.19 -22.02
C GLY A 539 -10.97 17.56 -20.83
N SER A 540 -10.23 17.12 -19.81
CA SER A 540 -10.78 16.56 -18.58
C SER A 540 -11.49 17.62 -17.73
N LEU A 541 -10.98 18.85 -17.70
CA LEU A 541 -11.61 19.98 -16.99
C LEU A 541 -12.98 20.32 -17.57
N VAL A 542 -13.12 20.35 -18.90
CA VAL A 542 -14.43 20.55 -19.57
C VAL A 542 -15.35 19.35 -19.30
N HIS A 543 -14.83 18.12 -19.37
CA HIS A 543 -15.60 16.90 -19.09
C HIS A 543 -16.15 16.87 -17.65
N ALA A 544 -15.35 17.32 -16.69
CA ALA A 544 -15.73 17.43 -15.28
C ALA A 544 -16.58 18.68 -14.96
N GLY A 545 -16.89 19.51 -15.97
CA GLY A 545 -17.73 20.71 -15.82
C GLY A 545 -17.02 21.91 -15.18
N GLY A 546 -15.70 21.90 -15.06
CA GLY A 546 -14.91 22.98 -14.47
C GLY A 546 -14.60 24.15 -15.42
N LEU A 547 -14.72 23.94 -16.74
CA LEU A 547 -14.59 24.98 -17.77
C LEU A 547 -15.78 24.87 -18.76
N PRO A 548 -16.52 25.95 -19.04
CA PRO A 548 -17.60 25.91 -20.03
C PRO A 548 -17.07 25.53 -21.42
N LEU A 549 -17.72 24.56 -22.07
CA LEU A 549 -17.32 24.06 -23.40
C LEU A 549 -17.08 25.18 -24.42
N GLN A 550 -18.01 26.13 -24.54
CA GLN A 550 -17.87 27.22 -25.51
C GLN A 550 -16.64 28.09 -25.25
N GLN A 551 -16.33 28.35 -23.97
CA GLN A 551 -15.14 29.10 -23.59
C GLN A 551 -13.86 28.35 -23.97
N ALA A 552 -13.83 27.03 -23.81
CA ALA A 552 -12.69 26.20 -24.23
C ALA A 552 -12.54 26.16 -25.76
N LEU A 553 -13.65 26.01 -26.49
CA LEU A 553 -13.64 26.01 -27.96
C LEU A 553 -13.17 27.35 -28.54
N ASP A 554 -13.45 28.46 -27.86
CA ASP A 554 -13.02 29.79 -28.24
C ASP A 554 -11.58 30.13 -27.80
N ALA A 555 -10.89 29.23 -27.10
CA ALA A 555 -9.51 29.44 -26.69
C ALA A 555 -8.58 29.60 -27.90
N LEU A 556 -7.73 30.62 -27.85
CA LEU A 556 -6.72 30.89 -28.86
C LEU A 556 -5.40 30.26 -28.45
N GLY A 557 -4.78 29.57 -29.39
CA GLY A 557 -3.47 28.98 -29.24
C GLY A 557 -2.36 30.04 -29.27
N THR A 558 -1.15 29.64 -28.89
CA THR A 558 0.06 30.48 -28.98
C THR A 558 0.41 30.90 -30.42
N ASP A 559 -0.14 30.20 -31.41
CA ASP A 559 -0.06 30.47 -32.85
C ASP A 559 -1.25 31.29 -33.39
N GLY A 560 -2.22 31.64 -32.54
CA GLY A 560 -3.45 32.34 -32.91
C GLY A 560 -4.55 31.44 -33.48
N ALA A 561 -4.35 30.13 -33.58
CA ALA A 561 -5.39 29.19 -34.00
C ALA A 561 -6.48 29.12 -32.92
N ARG A 562 -7.74 28.87 -33.30
CA ARG A 562 -8.84 28.65 -32.36
C ARG A 562 -9.06 27.17 -32.15
N LEU A 563 -9.19 26.73 -30.90
CA LEU A 563 -9.28 25.31 -30.53
C LEU A 563 -10.42 24.56 -31.23
N GLY A 564 -11.62 25.15 -31.26
CA GLY A 564 -12.77 24.52 -31.92
C GLY A 564 -12.60 24.33 -33.42
N ASP A 565 -11.89 25.25 -34.09
CA ASP A 565 -11.58 25.11 -35.52
C ASP A 565 -10.55 24.01 -35.77
N GLU A 566 -9.56 23.88 -34.88
CA GLU A 566 -8.56 22.81 -34.96
C GLU A 566 -9.17 21.43 -34.70
N LEU A 567 -10.06 21.29 -33.71
CA LEU A 567 -10.83 20.04 -33.49
C LEU A 567 -11.61 19.65 -34.74
N ALA A 568 -12.30 20.60 -35.37
CA ALA A 568 -13.03 20.37 -36.61
C ALA A 568 -12.08 19.99 -37.76
N ARG A 569 -10.93 20.68 -37.89
CA ARG A 569 -9.92 20.43 -38.92
C ARG A 569 -9.34 19.03 -38.84
N ILE A 570 -9.05 18.54 -37.63
CA ILE A 570 -8.48 17.21 -37.44
C ILE A 570 -9.54 16.10 -37.41
N GLY A 571 -10.83 16.43 -37.40
CA GLY A 571 -11.93 15.47 -37.38
C GLY A 571 -12.30 14.94 -35.99
N TYR A 572 -11.92 15.65 -34.92
CA TYR A 572 -12.17 15.28 -33.53
C TYR A 572 -13.14 16.22 -32.80
N ALA A 573 -13.87 17.08 -33.53
CA ALA A 573 -15.05 17.76 -32.98
C ALA A 573 -16.21 16.75 -32.85
N GLY A 574 -16.18 15.93 -31.80
CA GLY A 574 -17.14 14.85 -31.58
C GLY A 574 -18.55 15.34 -31.26
N GLU A 575 -19.53 14.43 -31.34
CA GLU A 575 -20.94 14.75 -31.10
C GLU A 575 -21.37 14.52 -29.65
N MET A 576 -20.68 13.62 -28.93
CA MET A 576 -21.03 13.23 -27.58
C MET A 576 -20.92 14.43 -26.64
N PRO A 577 -21.95 14.73 -25.82
CA PRO A 577 -21.83 15.79 -24.83
C PRO A 577 -20.69 15.51 -23.84
N CYS A 578 -19.88 16.51 -23.52
CA CYS A 578 -18.88 16.41 -22.45
C CYS A 578 -19.58 16.06 -21.12
N GLY A 579 -18.95 15.21 -20.31
CA GLY A 579 -19.53 14.73 -19.06
C GLY A 579 -20.56 13.60 -19.20
N SER A 580 -20.77 13.05 -20.40
CA SER A 580 -21.73 11.94 -20.63
C SER A 580 -21.33 10.64 -19.91
N ILE A 581 -20.03 10.40 -19.73
CA ILE A 581 -19.51 9.23 -19.03
C ILE A 581 -19.03 9.67 -17.66
N VAL A 582 -19.80 9.36 -16.62
CA VAL A 582 -19.41 9.51 -15.22
C VAL A 582 -18.97 8.15 -14.70
N PRO A 583 -17.68 7.93 -14.41
CA PRO A 583 -17.18 6.64 -13.99
C PRO A 583 -17.49 6.36 -12.52
N HIS A 584 -17.59 5.08 -12.17
CA HIS A 584 -17.58 4.57 -10.79
C HIS A 584 -16.28 4.94 -10.07
N ALA A 585 -15.17 4.87 -10.81
CA ALA A 585 -13.83 5.21 -10.33
C ALA A 585 -12.91 5.53 -11.53
N PHE A 586 -11.96 6.44 -11.33
CA PHE A 586 -10.91 6.76 -12.29
C PHE A 586 -9.52 6.43 -11.72
N VAL A 587 -8.71 5.68 -12.47
CA VAL A 587 -7.32 5.36 -12.09
C VAL A 587 -6.39 5.74 -13.23
N GLU A 588 -5.53 6.72 -12.99
CA GLU A 588 -4.52 7.16 -13.95
C GLU A 588 -3.16 6.57 -13.60
N LEU A 589 -2.52 5.94 -14.60
CA LEU A 589 -1.18 5.43 -14.48
C LEU A 589 -0.22 6.39 -15.19
N HIS A 590 0.82 6.81 -14.49
CA HIS A 590 1.73 7.83 -14.99
C HIS A 590 3.16 7.57 -14.54
N ILE A 591 4.13 8.20 -15.19
CA ILE A 591 5.49 8.31 -14.67
C ILE A 591 5.54 9.37 -13.57
N GLU A 592 6.48 9.25 -12.63
CA GLU A 592 6.62 10.20 -11.53
C GLU A 592 6.92 11.64 -12.01
N GLN A 593 7.70 11.76 -13.09
CA GLN A 593 8.30 13.02 -13.56
C GLN A 593 9.27 13.67 -12.55
N GLY A 594 9.55 12.99 -11.44
CA GLY A 594 10.42 13.42 -10.36
C GLY A 594 11.43 12.32 -9.96
N PRO A 595 12.40 12.64 -9.09
CA PRO A 595 13.51 11.73 -8.76
C PRO A 595 13.27 10.87 -7.50
N VAL A 596 12.13 11.02 -6.83
CA VAL A 596 11.92 10.52 -5.46
C VAL A 596 11.89 9.00 -5.43
N MET A 597 11.16 8.37 -6.35
CA MET A 597 11.02 6.91 -6.36
C MET A 597 12.35 6.23 -6.70
N GLU A 598 13.10 6.75 -7.67
CA GLU A 598 14.44 6.25 -8.00
C GLU A 598 15.40 6.41 -6.81
N ALA A 599 15.42 7.58 -6.18
CA ALA A 599 16.32 7.87 -5.06
C ALA A 599 16.04 7.00 -3.82
N GLU A 600 14.78 6.63 -3.60
CA GLU A 600 14.36 5.82 -2.45
C GLU A 600 14.23 4.32 -2.76
N GLY A 601 14.46 3.90 -4.01
CA GLY A 601 14.29 2.50 -4.43
C GLY A 601 12.83 2.02 -4.40
N VAL A 602 11.87 2.95 -4.51
CA VAL A 602 10.43 2.65 -4.60
C VAL A 602 10.10 2.26 -6.04
N GLN A 603 9.27 1.22 -6.21
CA GLN A 603 8.88 0.71 -7.52
C GLN A 603 7.50 1.20 -7.95
N ILE A 604 6.58 1.40 -7.01
CA ILE A 604 5.22 1.90 -7.26
C ILE A 604 4.88 3.05 -6.31
N GLY A 605 4.42 4.17 -6.86
CA GLY A 605 3.86 5.28 -6.09
C GLY A 605 2.34 5.16 -6.03
N ALA A 606 1.79 5.05 -4.83
CA ALA A 606 0.34 5.18 -4.59
C ALA A 606 0.04 6.67 -4.34
N VAL A 607 -0.36 7.40 -5.37
CA VAL A 607 -0.52 8.85 -5.28
C VAL A 607 -1.80 9.17 -4.51
N GLU A 608 -1.65 9.85 -3.38
CA GLU A 608 -2.77 10.15 -2.46
C GLU A 608 -3.25 11.61 -2.56
N ASN A 609 -2.41 12.51 -3.09
CA ASN A 609 -2.80 13.90 -3.32
C ASN A 609 -1.94 14.58 -4.39
N LEU A 610 -2.43 15.72 -4.86
CA LEU A 610 -1.69 16.68 -5.68
C LEU A 610 -1.52 17.98 -4.92
N GLN A 611 -0.35 18.60 -5.03
CA GLN A 611 -0.14 19.95 -4.50
C GLN A 611 -0.96 20.98 -5.30
N GLY A 612 -1.55 21.93 -4.59
CA GLY A 612 -2.09 23.15 -5.19
C GLY A 612 -0.96 24.02 -5.72
N ILE A 613 -1.24 24.78 -6.77
CA ILE A 613 -0.29 25.62 -7.49
C ILE A 613 -0.83 27.04 -7.57
N SER A 614 -0.02 28.04 -7.27
CA SER A 614 -0.31 29.46 -7.50
C SER A 614 0.85 30.10 -8.25
N TRP A 615 0.65 30.35 -9.55
CA TRP A 615 1.60 31.05 -10.40
C TRP A 615 1.16 32.48 -10.62
N GLN A 616 2.05 33.41 -10.31
CA GLN A 616 1.79 34.84 -10.39
C GLN A 616 2.94 35.52 -11.12
N GLU A 617 2.63 36.53 -11.92
CA GLU A 617 3.60 37.43 -12.54
C GLU A 617 3.46 38.81 -11.93
N PHE A 618 4.58 39.43 -11.56
CA PHE A 618 4.64 40.79 -11.08
C PHE A 618 5.42 41.64 -12.08
N THR A 619 4.78 42.68 -12.61
CA THR A 619 5.44 43.71 -13.43
C THR A 619 5.68 44.96 -12.59
N ILE A 620 6.95 45.24 -12.30
CA ILE A 620 7.39 46.41 -11.54
C ILE A 620 7.80 47.52 -12.51
N THR A 621 7.21 48.70 -12.37
CA THR A 621 7.57 49.92 -13.09
C THR A 621 8.15 50.94 -12.12
N GLY A 622 9.46 51.16 -12.25
CA GLY A 622 10.24 52.17 -11.54
C GLY A 622 10.73 53.26 -12.49
N GLN A 623 11.99 53.69 -12.34
CA GLN A 623 12.57 54.75 -13.16
C GLN A 623 14.06 54.54 -13.39
N SER A 624 14.49 54.56 -14.66
CA SER A 624 15.90 54.52 -14.99
C SER A 624 16.60 55.84 -14.71
N ASN A 625 17.79 55.74 -14.12
CA ASN A 625 18.68 56.86 -13.91
C ASN A 625 20.13 56.34 -13.75
N HIS A 626 21.11 57.24 -13.79
CA HIS A 626 22.52 56.87 -13.73
C HIS A 626 22.88 56.35 -12.33
N ALA A 627 23.52 55.18 -12.25
CA ALA A 627 23.77 54.47 -11.00
C ALA A 627 24.74 55.19 -10.05
N GLY A 628 25.65 56.02 -10.56
CA GLY A 628 26.61 56.76 -9.73
C GLY A 628 26.09 58.10 -9.19
N THR A 629 25.21 58.77 -9.93
CA THR A 629 24.82 60.17 -9.65
C THR A 629 23.44 60.30 -9.01
N THR A 630 22.66 59.21 -9.00
CA THR A 630 21.33 59.19 -8.36
C THR A 630 21.45 58.77 -6.90
N PRO A 631 21.20 59.67 -5.92
CA PRO A 631 21.21 59.33 -4.50
C PRO A 631 20.18 58.24 -4.17
N MET A 632 20.49 57.34 -3.22
CA MET A 632 19.63 56.20 -2.89
C MET A 632 18.17 56.58 -2.57
N ARG A 633 17.96 57.65 -1.78
CA ARG A 633 16.62 58.14 -1.39
C ARG A 633 15.73 58.59 -2.56
N LEU A 634 16.30 58.80 -3.75
CA LEU A 634 15.58 59.27 -4.94
C LEU A 634 15.37 58.15 -5.97
N ARG A 635 15.82 56.93 -5.69
CA ARG A 635 15.69 55.82 -6.63
C ARG A 635 14.28 55.25 -6.57
N ARG A 636 13.82 54.79 -7.73
CA ARG A 636 12.63 53.95 -7.92
C ARG A 636 13.11 52.69 -8.65
N ASP A 637 13.81 51.85 -7.91
CA ASP A 637 14.62 50.76 -8.47
C ASP A 637 13.76 49.49 -8.64
N ALA A 638 13.38 49.20 -9.88
CA ALA A 638 12.58 48.01 -10.17
C ALA A 638 13.37 46.70 -9.94
N GLY A 639 14.70 46.73 -10.09
CA GLY A 639 15.56 45.58 -9.88
C GLY A 639 15.69 45.21 -8.41
N PHE A 640 15.78 46.22 -7.52
CA PHE A 640 15.70 45.99 -6.08
C PHE A 640 14.37 45.35 -5.68
N CYS A 641 13.25 45.85 -6.19
CA CYS A 641 11.94 45.32 -5.85
C CYS A 641 11.77 43.85 -6.30
N ALA A 642 12.26 43.51 -7.51
CA ALA A 642 12.30 42.14 -7.99
C ALA A 642 13.12 41.23 -7.05
N ALA A 643 14.31 41.66 -6.62
CA ALA A 643 15.14 40.91 -5.68
C ALA A 643 14.47 40.75 -4.30
N ALA A 644 13.79 41.79 -3.81
CA ALA A 644 13.07 41.76 -2.53
C ALA A 644 11.91 40.74 -2.55
N ILE A 645 11.15 40.65 -3.65
CA ILE A 645 10.12 39.62 -3.84
C ILE A 645 10.75 38.23 -3.80
N SER A 646 11.86 38.00 -4.50
CA SER A 646 12.56 36.71 -4.51
C SER A 646 13.03 36.26 -3.12
N VAL A 647 13.57 37.18 -2.32
CA VAL A 647 14.00 36.89 -0.95
C VAL A 647 12.79 36.57 -0.08
N PHE A 648 11.73 37.39 -0.15
CA PHE A 648 10.54 37.22 0.66
C PHE A 648 9.87 35.86 0.44
N VAL A 649 9.66 35.44 -0.81
CA VAL A 649 8.97 34.17 -1.07
C VAL A 649 9.78 32.96 -0.59
N ARG A 650 11.12 33.02 -0.67
CA ARG A 650 11.99 31.98 -0.10
C ARG A 650 11.85 31.93 1.43
N GLU A 651 11.89 33.08 2.09
CA GLU A 651 11.72 33.17 3.54
C GLU A 651 10.32 32.72 3.99
N LEU A 652 9.29 33.03 3.20
CA LEU A 652 7.93 32.56 3.44
C LEU A 652 7.85 31.03 3.42
N ALA A 653 8.42 30.37 2.41
CA ALA A 653 8.46 28.91 2.35
C ALA A 653 9.23 28.30 3.53
N LEU A 654 10.39 28.85 3.89
CA LEU A 654 11.18 28.37 5.03
C LEU A 654 10.46 28.55 6.37
N ARG A 655 9.70 29.64 6.55
CA ARG A 655 8.89 29.89 7.76
C ARG A 655 7.75 28.90 7.89
N TYR A 656 7.10 28.54 6.79
CA TYR A 656 5.99 27.59 6.79
C TYR A 656 6.48 26.16 6.98
N GLY A 657 7.59 25.80 6.33
CA GLY A 657 8.10 24.43 6.33
C GLY A 657 7.10 23.43 5.73
N GLY A 658 7.30 22.14 5.99
CA GLY A 658 6.43 21.08 5.50
C GLY A 658 6.32 21.08 3.97
N SER A 659 5.08 21.03 3.47
CA SER A 659 4.76 21.00 2.04
C SER A 659 4.80 22.36 1.34
N GLN A 660 5.12 23.46 2.04
CA GLN A 660 5.18 24.78 1.39
C GLN A 660 6.48 24.92 0.61
N VAL A 661 6.38 25.07 -0.71
CA VAL A 661 7.49 25.47 -1.57
C VAL A 661 7.18 26.79 -2.26
N ALA A 662 8.22 27.54 -2.58
CA ALA A 662 8.12 28.81 -3.28
C ALA A 662 9.35 29.00 -4.19
N THR A 663 9.15 29.53 -5.40
CA THR A 663 10.23 29.75 -6.35
C THR A 663 10.00 31.02 -7.17
N VAL A 664 11.05 31.84 -7.34
CA VAL A 664 11.10 32.83 -8.43
C VAL A 664 11.90 32.22 -9.57
N GLY A 665 11.20 31.74 -10.59
CA GLY A 665 11.79 31.00 -11.71
C GLY A 665 12.34 31.87 -12.84
N ALA A 666 11.75 33.06 -13.06
CA ALA A 666 12.13 33.97 -14.13
C ALA A 666 12.19 35.42 -13.64
N VAL A 667 13.24 36.12 -14.05
CA VAL A 667 13.45 37.55 -13.79
C VAL A 667 13.92 38.21 -15.09
N ASP A 668 13.16 39.19 -15.57
CA ASP A 668 13.53 40.06 -16.69
C ASP A 668 13.72 41.48 -16.18
N LEU A 669 14.86 42.10 -16.51
CA LEU A 669 15.20 43.46 -16.10
C LEU A 669 15.36 44.35 -17.33
N HIS A 670 14.95 45.61 -17.21
CA HIS A 670 15.14 46.59 -18.26
C HIS A 670 15.63 47.93 -17.68
N PRO A 671 16.69 48.55 -18.25
CA PRO A 671 17.39 48.18 -19.48
C PRO A 671 18.49 47.10 -19.30
N ASN A 672 18.67 46.55 -18.09
CA ASN A 672 19.69 45.55 -17.76
C ASN A 672 21.14 45.99 -18.05
N LEU A 673 21.48 47.23 -17.68
CA LEU A 673 22.80 47.81 -17.87
C LEU A 673 23.48 48.03 -16.51
N ILE A 674 24.76 47.67 -16.41
CA ILE A 674 25.53 47.67 -15.15
C ILE A 674 25.52 49.02 -14.40
N ASN A 675 25.44 50.13 -15.13
CA ASN A 675 25.52 51.49 -14.59
C ASN A 675 24.19 52.28 -14.67
N VAL A 676 23.07 51.59 -14.88
CA VAL A 676 21.73 52.21 -14.96
C VAL A 676 20.78 51.51 -14.00
N ILE A 677 20.07 52.29 -13.19
CA ILE A 677 19.00 51.78 -12.32
C ILE A 677 17.90 51.18 -13.21
N PRO A 678 17.44 49.94 -12.97
CA PRO A 678 16.37 49.34 -13.76
C PRO A 678 15.06 50.13 -13.68
N ALA A 679 14.53 50.53 -14.84
CA ALA A 679 13.22 51.16 -14.97
C ALA A 679 12.07 50.16 -14.85
N ARG A 680 12.29 48.91 -15.24
CA ARG A 680 11.26 47.88 -15.21
C ARG A 680 11.86 46.53 -14.81
N ALA A 681 11.08 45.75 -14.09
CA ALA A 681 11.34 44.35 -13.86
C ALA A 681 10.07 43.53 -14.05
N LYS A 682 10.20 42.28 -14.50
CA LYS A 682 9.13 41.30 -14.55
C LYS A 682 9.60 40.03 -13.86
N VAL A 683 8.84 39.55 -12.88
CA VAL A 683 9.19 38.34 -12.12
C VAL A 683 8.02 37.38 -12.04
N SER A 684 8.30 36.08 -12.14
CA SER A 684 7.32 35.01 -11.91
C SER A 684 7.50 34.42 -10.51
N VAL A 685 6.43 34.24 -9.75
CA VAL A 685 6.41 33.51 -8.49
C VAL A 685 5.56 32.25 -8.64
N ASP A 686 6.11 31.12 -8.20
CA ASP A 686 5.43 29.83 -8.05
C ASP A 686 5.32 29.52 -6.55
N LEU A 687 4.10 29.45 -6.01
CA LEU A 687 3.81 28.94 -4.66
C LEU A 687 3.06 27.62 -4.77
N ARG A 688 3.46 26.62 -3.97
CA ARG A 688 2.74 25.34 -3.90
C ARG A 688 2.55 24.86 -2.48
N ASN A 689 1.45 24.16 -2.24
CA ASN A 689 1.16 23.50 -0.96
C ASN A 689 0.14 22.37 -1.17
N THR A 690 0.16 21.34 -0.33
CA THR A 690 -0.87 20.29 -0.31
C THR A 690 -2.13 20.67 0.48
N ASP A 691 -2.09 21.79 1.23
CA ASP A 691 -3.21 22.35 1.97
C ASP A 691 -3.65 23.71 1.40
N GLU A 692 -4.93 23.81 1.02
CA GLU A 692 -5.48 25.00 0.38
C GLU A 692 -5.49 26.20 1.32
N ALA A 693 -5.84 25.99 2.60
CA ALA A 693 -5.90 27.08 3.56
C ALA A 693 -4.52 27.72 3.80
N THR A 694 -3.48 26.89 3.78
CA THR A 694 -2.09 27.29 3.90
C THR A 694 -1.60 27.98 2.63
N LEU A 695 -1.91 27.45 1.44
CA LEU A 695 -1.59 28.10 0.17
C LEU A 695 -2.21 29.50 0.06
N GLN A 696 -3.49 29.65 0.40
CA GLN A 696 -4.16 30.95 0.41
C GLN A 696 -3.55 31.92 1.42
N ARG A 697 -3.02 31.42 2.55
CA ARG A 697 -2.33 32.26 3.52
C ARG A 697 -1.00 32.76 2.96
N ALA A 698 -0.25 31.89 2.29
CA ALA A 698 0.97 32.26 1.58
C ALA A 698 0.69 33.32 0.49
N GLU A 699 -0.38 33.15 -0.30
CA GLU A 699 -0.82 34.10 -1.33
C GLU A 699 -1.14 35.48 -0.72
N ARG A 700 -1.88 35.51 0.39
CA ARG A 700 -2.23 36.76 1.09
C ARG A 700 -1.00 37.46 1.67
N GLU A 701 -0.07 36.72 2.27
CA GLU A 701 1.17 37.29 2.79
C GLU A 701 2.05 37.87 1.67
N LEU A 702 2.14 37.20 0.52
CA LEU A 702 2.83 37.72 -0.66
C LEU A 702 2.17 38.98 -1.21
N ALA A 703 0.84 38.98 -1.35
CA ALA A 703 0.11 40.15 -1.81
C ALA A 703 0.35 41.36 -0.89
N GLY A 704 0.22 41.17 0.43
CA GLY A 704 0.47 42.25 1.40
C GLY A 704 1.92 42.74 1.41
N PHE A 705 2.90 41.85 1.20
CA PHE A 705 4.29 42.25 1.05
C PHE A 705 4.53 43.10 -0.20
N VAL A 706 3.95 42.69 -1.33
CA VAL A 706 4.10 43.40 -2.61
C VAL A 706 3.47 44.80 -2.56
N GLU A 707 2.30 44.95 -1.95
CA GLU A 707 1.66 46.25 -1.74
C GLU A 707 2.55 47.18 -0.91
N LYS A 708 3.04 46.69 0.23
CA LYS A 708 3.94 47.45 1.10
C LYS A 708 5.23 47.86 0.38
N LEU A 709 5.82 46.93 -0.39
CA LEU A 709 7.04 47.18 -1.15
C LEU A 709 6.83 48.26 -2.22
N ALA A 710 5.68 48.27 -2.90
CA ALA A 710 5.35 49.27 -3.90
C ALA A 710 5.33 50.68 -3.29
N ASP A 711 4.70 50.82 -2.12
CA ASP A 711 4.61 52.09 -1.39
C ASP A 711 5.98 52.56 -0.89
N GLU A 712 6.73 51.69 -0.20
CA GLU A 712 8.02 52.02 0.39
C GLU A 712 9.06 52.43 -0.66
N GLN A 713 9.02 51.83 -1.84
CA GLN A 713 9.94 52.11 -2.95
C GLN A 713 9.40 53.11 -3.97
N SER A 714 8.17 53.60 -3.78
CA SER A 714 7.50 54.53 -4.71
C SER A 714 7.51 54.03 -6.16
N VAL A 715 7.26 52.72 -6.36
CA VAL A 715 7.14 52.07 -7.68
C VAL A 715 5.71 51.62 -7.91
N ARG A 716 5.35 51.33 -9.17
CA ARG A 716 4.08 50.65 -9.49
C ARG A 716 4.35 49.17 -9.66
N ILE A 717 3.60 48.31 -8.97
CA ILE A 717 3.66 46.85 -9.17
C ILE A 717 2.28 46.37 -9.63
N GLU A 718 2.24 45.66 -10.76
CA GLU A 718 1.03 45.04 -11.28
C GLU A 718 1.15 43.52 -11.16
N THR A 719 0.10 42.88 -10.65
CA THR A 719 0.04 41.43 -10.48
C THR A 719 -0.90 40.81 -11.51
N ARG A 720 -0.44 39.76 -12.18
CA ARG A 720 -1.24 38.92 -13.05
C ARG A 720 -1.18 37.49 -12.54
N ARG A 721 -2.33 36.89 -12.25
CA ARG A 721 -2.42 35.45 -11.97
C ARG A 721 -2.29 34.69 -13.28
N LEU A 722 -1.29 33.81 -13.35
CA LEU A 722 -1.05 32.96 -14.51
C LEU A 722 -1.87 31.68 -14.40
N VAL A 723 -1.70 30.95 -13.29
CA VAL A 723 -2.35 29.66 -13.02
C VAL A 723 -2.76 29.60 -11.55
N ARG A 724 -3.89 28.97 -11.24
CA ARG A 724 -4.27 28.62 -9.87
C ARG A 724 -5.07 27.32 -9.79
N PHE A 725 -4.49 26.33 -9.11
CA PHE A 725 -5.12 25.05 -8.82
C PHE A 725 -5.20 24.82 -7.32
N GLU A 726 -6.35 24.34 -6.86
CA GLU A 726 -6.52 23.84 -5.50
C GLU A 726 -5.83 22.46 -5.36
N PRO A 727 -5.23 22.14 -4.20
CA PRO A 727 -4.79 20.79 -3.90
C PRO A 727 -5.94 19.80 -4.02
N VAL A 728 -5.63 18.59 -4.49
CA VAL A 728 -6.61 17.52 -4.59
C VAL A 728 -6.18 16.37 -3.71
N VAL A 729 -7.11 15.87 -2.91
CA VAL A 729 -6.96 14.63 -2.15
C VAL A 729 -7.70 13.55 -2.91
N PHE A 730 -6.98 12.48 -3.22
CA PHE A 730 -7.56 11.33 -3.91
C PHE A 730 -8.36 10.43 -2.97
N ASP A 731 -9.16 9.55 -3.56
CA ASP A 731 -9.99 8.63 -2.81
C ASP A 731 -9.11 7.59 -2.09
N GLU A 732 -9.11 7.66 -0.76
CA GLU A 732 -8.30 6.84 0.13
C GLU A 732 -8.55 5.32 -0.03
N ARG A 733 -9.72 4.90 -0.51
CA ARG A 733 -9.97 3.48 -0.82
C ARG A 733 -9.22 3.06 -2.09
N LEU A 734 -9.17 3.91 -3.11
CA LEU A 734 -8.43 3.63 -4.35
C LEU A 734 -6.92 3.61 -4.10
N VAL A 735 -6.38 4.56 -3.33
CA VAL A 735 -4.97 4.57 -2.90
C VAL A 735 -4.60 3.25 -2.23
N ARG A 736 -5.45 2.77 -1.31
CA ARG A 736 -5.26 1.48 -0.64
C ARG A 736 -5.38 0.27 -1.57
N ASN A 737 -6.24 0.34 -2.58
CA ASN A 737 -6.31 -0.70 -3.60
C ASN A 737 -4.99 -0.79 -4.39
N ILE A 738 -4.36 0.35 -4.70
CA ILE A 738 -3.04 0.41 -5.34
C ILE A 738 -1.98 -0.21 -4.42
N GLU A 739 -1.94 0.17 -3.14
CA GLU A 739 -1.01 -0.42 -2.16
C GLU A 739 -1.18 -1.94 -2.07
N ARG A 740 -2.43 -2.43 -2.01
CA ARG A 740 -2.73 -3.86 -1.93
C ARG A 740 -2.32 -4.61 -3.21
N ALA A 741 -2.58 -4.03 -4.38
CA ALA A 741 -2.17 -4.60 -5.65
C ALA A 741 -0.65 -4.73 -5.73
N SER A 742 0.08 -3.68 -5.33
CA SER A 742 1.54 -3.70 -5.29
C SER A 742 2.10 -4.70 -4.27
N GLN A 743 1.50 -4.80 -3.08
CA GLN A 743 1.87 -5.80 -2.06
C GLN A 743 1.64 -7.24 -2.55
N THR A 744 0.53 -7.49 -3.24
CA THR A 744 0.21 -8.79 -3.87
C THR A 744 1.29 -9.22 -4.85
N ARG A 745 1.92 -8.26 -5.53
CA ARG A 745 3.02 -8.49 -6.47
C ARG A 745 4.42 -8.35 -5.86
N ALA A 746 4.51 -8.15 -4.54
CA ALA A 746 5.74 -7.89 -3.81
C ALA A 746 6.57 -6.72 -4.38
N HIS A 747 5.89 -5.64 -4.78
CA HIS A 747 6.54 -4.40 -5.22
C HIS A 747 6.76 -3.45 -4.05
N ALA A 748 7.95 -2.85 -3.99
CA ALA A 748 8.23 -1.76 -3.04
C ALA A 748 7.31 -0.57 -3.36
N THR A 749 6.49 -0.17 -2.40
CA THR A 749 5.42 0.81 -2.61
C THR A 749 5.49 1.93 -1.60
N ARG A 750 5.18 3.14 -2.04
CA ARG A 750 5.10 4.32 -1.17
C ARG A 750 3.89 5.18 -1.52
N ARG A 751 3.23 5.74 -0.51
CA ARG A 751 2.28 6.84 -0.68
C ARG A 751 3.00 8.14 -0.97
N MET A 752 2.54 8.88 -1.98
CA MET A 752 3.21 10.11 -2.38
C MET A 752 2.28 11.18 -2.94
N THR A 753 2.80 12.40 -3.00
CA THR A 753 2.16 13.57 -3.61
C THR A 753 2.64 13.71 -5.05
N SER A 754 1.74 13.94 -6.01
CA SER A 754 2.16 14.38 -7.34
C SER A 754 2.59 15.85 -7.30
N GLY A 755 3.75 16.11 -7.91
CA GLY A 755 4.28 17.46 -8.10
C GLY A 755 3.70 18.18 -9.33
N ALA A 756 3.11 17.44 -10.28
CA ALA A 756 2.58 17.94 -11.55
C ALA A 756 1.05 17.87 -11.59
N GLY A 757 0.43 18.64 -12.47
CA GLY A 757 -1.01 18.51 -12.78
C GLY A 757 -1.26 17.28 -13.64
N HIS A 758 -2.44 16.69 -13.52
CA HIS A 758 -2.87 15.53 -14.32
C HIS A 758 -4.39 15.54 -14.50
N ASP A 759 -4.91 14.85 -15.52
CA ASP A 759 -6.34 14.72 -15.76
C ASP A 759 -7.09 14.10 -14.56
N ALA A 760 -6.47 13.21 -13.78
CA ALA A 760 -7.03 12.65 -12.55
C ALA A 760 -7.46 13.72 -11.56
N GLN A 761 -6.76 14.86 -11.51
CA GLN A 761 -7.12 16.00 -10.67
C GLN A 761 -8.49 16.57 -11.05
N MET A 762 -8.79 16.60 -12.35
CA MET A 762 -10.08 17.08 -12.85
C MET A 762 -11.16 16.02 -12.66
N MET A 763 -10.84 14.75 -12.90
CA MET A 763 -11.78 13.64 -12.70
C MET A 763 -12.20 13.46 -11.24
N ALA A 764 -11.32 13.77 -10.27
CA ALA A 764 -11.62 13.75 -8.84
C ALA A 764 -12.81 14.65 -8.43
N ARG A 765 -13.21 15.61 -9.29
CA ARG A 765 -14.39 16.46 -9.08
C ARG A 765 -15.72 15.73 -9.26
N ILE A 766 -15.73 14.64 -10.04
CA ILE A 766 -16.96 13.94 -10.46
C ILE A 766 -17.00 12.47 -10.07
N CYS A 767 -15.87 11.87 -9.70
CA CYS A 767 -15.79 10.48 -9.26
C CYS A 767 -14.61 10.24 -8.29
N PRO A 768 -14.64 9.14 -7.51
CA PRO A 768 -13.45 8.63 -6.83
C PRO A 768 -12.28 8.44 -7.81
N SER A 769 -11.14 9.07 -7.51
CA SER A 769 -9.95 9.00 -8.37
C SER A 769 -8.70 8.70 -7.55
N ALA A 770 -7.68 8.09 -8.17
CA ALA A 770 -6.32 7.97 -7.64
C ALA A 770 -5.32 7.78 -8.80
N MET A 771 -4.01 7.87 -8.51
CA MET A 771 -2.99 7.59 -9.51
C MET A 771 -1.96 6.55 -9.05
N VAL A 772 -1.43 5.83 -10.04
CA VAL A 772 -0.29 4.91 -9.91
C VAL A 772 0.91 5.57 -10.57
N PHE A 773 2.01 5.74 -9.83
CA PHE A 773 3.28 6.22 -10.37
C PHE A 773 4.29 5.09 -10.55
N VAL A 774 5.15 5.26 -11.56
CA VAL A 774 6.38 4.49 -11.76
C VAL A 774 7.59 5.44 -11.81
N PRO A 775 8.81 4.99 -11.46
CA PRO A 775 9.98 5.85 -11.40
C PRO A 775 10.32 6.50 -12.74
N SER A 776 10.88 7.72 -12.69
CA SER A 776 11.53 8.37 -13.83
C SER A 776 13.03 8.41 -13.60
N ALA A 777 13.82 7.94 -14.56
CA ALA A 777 15.29 7.92 -14.45
C ALA A 777 15.82 9.36 -14.29
N LEU A 778 16.58 9.58 -13.22
CA LEU A 778 17.08 10.91 -12.80
C LEU A 778 15.98 11.96 -12.59
N GLY A 779 14.71 11.56 -12.50
CA GLY A 779 13.57 12.46 -12.44
C GLY A 779 13.41 13.38 -13.65
N ILE A 780 13.85 12.95 -14.84
CA ILE A 780 13.76 13.75 -16.07
C ILE A 780 12.38 13.55 -16.73
N SER A 781 11.67 14.65 -16.98
CA SER A 781 10.44 14.74 -17.79
C SER A 781 10.48 15.98 -18.69
N HIS A 782 9.53 16.11 -19.64
CA HIS A 782 9.44 17.20 -20.62
C HIS A 782 10.74 17.38 -21.42
N ASN A 783 11.47 16.28 -21.58
CA ASN A 783 12.79 16.22 -22.19
C ASN A 783 12.89 14.97 -23.07
N PRO A 784 13.58 15.03 -24.23
CA PRO A 784 13.75 13.85 -25.09
C PRO A 784 14.45 12.66 -24.41
N ARG A 785 15.17 12.90 -23.31
CA ARG A 785 15.85 11.87 -22.50
C ARG A 785 15.00 11.26 -21.40
N GLU A 786 13.72 11.63 -21.28
CA GLU A 786 12.78 11.00 -20.37
C GLU A 786 12.83 9.47 -20.56
N HIS A 787 13.01 8.77 -19.46
CA HIS A 787 13.16 7.33 -19.48
C HIS A 787 12.63 6.68 -18.21
N THR A 788 11.93 5.58 -18.39
CA THR A 788 11.59 4.62 -17.34
C THR A 788 11.95 3.24 -17.84
N ALA A 789 12.54 2.41 -16.97
CA ALA A 789 12.94 1.06 -17.35
C ALA A 789 11.70 0.21 -17.75
N PRO A 790 11.80 -0.66 -18.77
CA PRO A 790 10.69 -1.51 -19.20
C PRO A 790 10.04 -2.32 -18.08
N ALA A 791 10.85 -2.84 -17.16
CA ALA A 791 10.36 -3.59 -16.01
C ALA A 791 9.48 -2.73 -15.07
N ASP A 792 9.77 -1.44 -14.92
CA ASP A 792 8.98 -0.54 -14.09
C ASP A 792 7.67 -0.14 -14.78
N LEU A 793 7.69 0.08 -16.11
CA LEU A 793 6.48 0.26 -16.90
C LEU A 793 5.57 -0.97 -16.82
N LEU A 794 6.15 -2.18 -16.84
CA LEU A 794 5.37 -3.39 -16.65
C LEU A 794 4.74 -3.46 -15.25
N ARG A 795 5.50 -3.15 -14.19
CA ARG A 795 5.00 -3.15 -12.81
C ARG A 795 3.79 -2.22 -12.65
N GLY A 796 3.89 -1.00 -13.17
CA GLY A 796 2.79 -0.03 -13.11
C GLY A 796 1.55 -0.50 -13.85
N ALA A 797 1.71 -1.05 -15.06
CA ALA A 797 0.59 -1.58 -15.84
C ALA A 797 -0.04 -2.82 -15.20
N ASP A 798 0.75 -3.67 -14.55
CA ASP A 798 0.29 -4.84 -13.81
C ASP A 798 -0.47 -4.46 -12.53
N VAL A 799 -0.04 -3.41 -11.83
CA VAL A 799 -0.78 -2.83 -10.71
C VAL A 799 -2.09 -2.21 -11.19
N LEU A 800 -2.06 -1.46 -12.30
CA LEU A 800 -3.26 -0.92 -12.93
C LEU A 800 -4.26 -2.04 -13.27
N LEU A 801 -3.81 -3.15 -13.88
CA LEU A 801 -4.64 -4.31 -14.18
C LEU A 801 -5.38 -4.84 -12.94
N ASP A 802 -4.67 -5.06 -11.83
CA ASP A 802 -5.27 -5.61 -10.62
C ASP A 802 -6.25 -4.63 -9.96
N VAL A 803 -5.93 -3.33 -9.96
CA VAL A 803 -6.82 -2.29 -9.42
C VAL A 803 -8.09 -2.17 -10.25
N LEU A 804 -7.99 -2.13 -11.57
CA LEU A 804 -9.15 -2.06 -12.47
C LEU A 804 -10.04 -3.29 -12.33
N LEU A 805 -9.46 -4.49 -12.26
CA LEU A 805 -10.22 -5.73 -12.02
C LEU A 805 -10.94 -5.72 -10.68
N ALA A 806 -10.28 -5.25 -9.61
CA ALA A 806 -10.90 -5.17 -8.29
C ALA A 806 -12.10 -4.22 -8.30
N LEU A 807 -11.95 -3.02 -8.87
CA LEU A 807 -13.01 -2.02 -8.97
C LEU A 807 -14.17 -2.47 -9.87
N ALA A 808 -13.85 -3.17 -10.97
CA ALA A 808 -14.86 -3.58 -11.94
C ALA A 808 -15.77 -4.72 -11.45
N GLU A 809 -15.39 -5.42 -10.38
CA GLU A 809 -16.19 -6.46 -9.73
C GLU A 809 -16.92 -5.96 -8.47
N GLU A 810 -16.80 -4.68 -8.12
CA GLU A 810 -17.56 -4.09 -7.01
C GLU A 810 -19.06 -4.03 -7.35
N ALA A 811 -19.88 -4.36 -6.35
CA ALA A 811 -21.34 -4.39 -6.44
C ALA A 811 -21.97 -3.01 -6.71
#